data_AF-A0A420XNU4-F1
#
_entry.id   AF-A0A420XNU4-F1
#
_cell.length_a   1.000
_cell.length_b   1.000
_cell.length_c   1.000
_cell.angle_alpha   90.00
_cell.angle_beta   90.00
_cell.angle_gamma   90.00
#
_symmetry.space_group_name_H-M   'P 1'
#
loop_
_entity.id
_entity.type
_entity.pdbx_description
1 polymer ?
#
loop_
_entity_poly.entity_id
_entity_poly.type
_entity_poly.pdbx_seq_one_letter_code
_entity_poly.pdbx_strand_id
1 'polypeptide(L)'
;MRRRGTVITALLAVLVSGLTWAGVADAATPGTTLVGAASGRCLDVYRGSTTAGTPLIVWDCHGTANQRWTLPSDGTLRVFAGSRCAQPAGGSTARGVAVEVAACTGSPAQRWTLTSGGTLVNAAASLCLDVLQARTAAGSAVGVWTCHGRGNQTWRRGPDTTPPTSPTALRASGLSCSAVTLDWSAASDDVAVTAYDVFHDGQLVTSVAAAPVTVAVTPGVAYGWYVDARDAAGNVSQASPTLTVTPPRCGSDTTPPSAPTSLTATVDGTSVTLGWRASSDDVGVTAYVVARDGATVATVPGGTTAYTDSGLAPLQRYSWTVRARDAAGNVSAASAAVTATTGRACSSAICGVTEVARDSDIPWGLVTLPDGSVLYARRDAHQVVRLDPATGTTTSLGTLPGVESTGGEGGLLGLAVSPSFASDHWLYVMHSTATDNRIVRVPYTGGKLDVAGEQVLLTGILRNKYHNGGRLRFGPDGMLYASTGDAQNGAYAQRLTGTGSLNGKVLRLTPTGGVPADNPFGSYVWSYGHRNPQGLAFDAQGRLWEQEFGNNVMDETNLIARGGNYGWPQCEGTTGAGCSDAGLVAPKQTYPVAEGSCSGIAVVRGALYVACARGQRLYREVISGTSLTDRQQLLVGTYGRLRTVEPAADGGLWLTTTNLGDKDSTAGNSDERVLHVALGG
;
A
#
# COMPACT_ATOMS: atom_id res chain seq x y z
N MET A 1 11.20 -65.47 -34.10
CA MET A 1 11.66 -64.62 -32.97
C MET A 1 10.42 -64.15 -32.21
N ARG A 2 10.37 -64.48 -30.91
CA ARG A 2 9.17 -64.48 -30.06
C ARG A 2 8.90 -63.09 -29.46
N ARG A 3 7.64 -62.67 -29.49
CA ARG A 3 7.07 -61.66 -28.57
C ARG A 3 7.13 -62.20 -27.14
N ARG A 4 7.58 -61.37 -26.19
CA ARG A 4 7.29 -61.54 -24.76
C ARG A 4 6.92 -60.18 -24.17
N GLY A 5 5.70 -60.09 -23.67
CA GLY A 5 5.23 -58.99 -22.85
C GLY A 5 5.66 -59.19 -21.40
N THR A 6 5.72 -58.08 -20.67
CA THR A 6 5.91 -58.06 -19.22
C THR A 6 4.68 -57.41 -18.60
N VAL A 7 4.02 -58.18 -17.73
CA VAL A 7 2.91 -57.81 -16.87
C VAL A 7 3.50 -57.15 -15.61
N ILE A 8 2.97 -55.99 -15.21
CA ILE A 8 3.10 -55.51 -13.82
C ILE A 8 1.69 -55.16 -13.33
N THR A 9 1.32 -55.84 -12.26
CA THR A 9 0.09 -55.81 -11.48
C THR A 9 0.03 -54.54 -10.63
N ALA A 10 -1.09 -53.82 -10.63
CA ALA A 10 -1.36 -52.74 -9.66
C ALA A 10 -2.69 -53.04 -8.94
N LEU A 11 -2.59 -53.22 -7.62
CA LEU A 11 -3.71 -53.40 -6.70
C LEU A 11 -4.39 -52.06 -6.37
N LEU A 12 -5.73 -52.10 -6.31
CA LEU A 12 -6.61 -51.06 -5.79
C LEU A 12 -6.40 -50.83 -4.28
N ALA A 13 -6.44 -49.57 -3.85
CA ALA A 13 -7.01 -49.18 -2.57
C ALA A 13 -7.71 -47.81 -2.70
N VAL A 14 -8.95 -47.81 -2.22
CA VAL A 14 -10.01 -46.79 -2.35
C VAL A 14 -9.72 -45.58 -1.46
N LEU A 15 -9.92 -44.37 -1.98
CA LEU A 15 -10.11 -43.19 -1.15
C LEU A 15 -11.38 -42.44 -1.57
N VAL A 16 -12.27 -42.38 -0.59
CA VAL A 16 -13.65 -41.95 -0.63
C VAL A 16 -13.73 -40.45 -0.87
N SER A 17 -14.48 -40.07 -1.89
CA SER A 17 -15.01 -38.74 -2.13
C SER A 17 -16.00 -38.36 -1.03
N GLY A 18 -15.58 -37.47 -0.12
CA GLY A 18 -16.46 -36.74 0.78
C GLY A 18 -16.95 -35.45 0.10
N LEU A 19 -18.01 -35.56 -0.73
CA LEU A 19 -18.84 -34.43 -1.13
C LEU A 19 -20.04 -34.35 -0.17
N THR A 20 -20.16 -33.28 0.61
CA THR A 20 -21.43 -32.81 1.17
C THR A 20 -21.48 -31.29 1.04
N TRP A 21 -22.18 -30.77 0.03
CA TRP A 21 -23.63 -30.47 -0.03
C TRP A 21 -23.96 -29.11 0.59
N ALA A 22 -24.18 -28.13 -0.27
CA ALA A 22 -25.33 -27.24 -0.23
C ALA A 22 -25.36 -26.47 -1.57
N GLY A 23 -26.09 -27.02 -2.54
CA GLY A 23 -26.53 -26.21 -3.67
C GLY A 23 -27.36 -25.09 -3.09
N VAL A 24 -26.87 -23.85 -3.23
CA VAL A 24 -27.72 -22.67 -3.07
C VAL A 24 -28.81 -22.83 -4.12
N ALA A 25 -30.05 -22.96 -3.67
CA ALA A 25 -31.20 -22.90 -4.55
C ALA A 25 -31.18 -21.51 -5.19
N ASP A 26 -30.82 -21.45 -6.47
CA ASP A 26 -30.99 -20.23 -7.25
C ASP A 26 -32.47 -19.90 -7.26
N ALA A 27 -32.80 -18.73 -6.71
CA ALA A 27 -34.13 -18.16 -6.80
C ALA A 27 -34.52 -18.06 -8.29
N ALA A 28 -35.81 -18.25 -8.59
CA ALA A 28 -36.33 -18.10 -9.93
C ALA A 28 -35.87 -16.76 -10.53
N THR A 29 -35.03 -16.80 -11.57
CA THR A 29 -34.59 -15.59 -12.28
C THR A 29 -35.84 -14.86 -12.75
N PRO A 30 -36.06 -13.60 -12.38
CA PRO A 30 -37.26 -12.90 -12.81
C PRO A 30 -37.24 -12.63 -14.34
N GLY A 31 -38.42 -12.42 -14.92
CA GLY A 31 -38.68 -12.68 -16.33
C GLY A 31 -38.05 -11.69 -17.30
N THR A 32 -37.23 -12.20 -18.22
CA THR A 32 -36.62 -11.42 -19.32
C THR A 32 -37.51 -11.43 -20.58
N THR A 33 -37.39 -10.44 -21.46
CA THR A 33 -38.03 -10.50 -22.77
C THR A 33 -37.27 -11.47 -23.69
N LEU A 34 -37.99 -12.21 -24.53
CA LEU A 34 -37.37 -13.04 -25.59
C LEU A 34 -37.58 -12.35 -26.94
N VAL A 35 -36.50 -11.81 -27.51
CA VAL A 35 -36.52 -11.03 -28.75
C VAL A 35 -36.16 -11.94 -29.92
N GLY A 36 -37.06 -12.04 -30.91
CA GLY A 36 -36.80 -12.76 -32.15
C GLY A 36 -35.72 -12.07 -32.98
N ALA A 37 -34.63 -12.78 -33.29
CA ALA A 37 -33.46 -12.19 -33.93
C ALA A 37 -33.74 -11.64 -35.35
N ALA A 38 -34.69 -12.22 -36.08
CA ALA A 38 -35.08 -11.74 -37.42
C ALA A 38 -36.01 -10.51 -37.39
N SER A 39 -36.89 -10.42 -36.40
CA SER A 39 -37.92 -9.37 -36.35
C SER A 39 -37.57 -8.20 -35.43
N GLY A 40 -36.65 -8.40 -34.48
CA GLY A 40 -36.40 -7.45 -33.38
C GLY A 40 -37.59 -7.30 -32.42
N ARG A 41 -38.58 -8.19 -32.53
CA ARG A 41 -39.85 -8.16 -31.77
C ARG A 41 -39.86 -9.20 -30.67
N CYS A 42 -40.63 -8.93 -29.63
CA CYS A 42 -40.71 -9.75 -28.43
C CYS A 42 -41.71 -10.90 -28.60
N LEU A 43 -41.39 -12.05 -28.02
CA LEU A 43 -42.33 -13.15 -27.81
C LEU A 43 -43.43 -12.66 -26.87
N ASP A 44 -44.67 -12.77 -27.30
CA ASP A 44 -45.81 -12.12 -26.68
C ASP A 44 -47.01 -13.08 -26.61
N VAL A 45 -47.72 -13.07 -25.49
CA VAL A 45 -49.02 -13.76 -25.37
C VAL A 45 -50.12 -12.84 -25.91
N TYR A 46 -50.81 -13.28 -26.97
CA TYR A 46 -51.79 -12.46 -27.70
C TYR A 46 -52.78 -11.74 -26.77
N ARG A 47 -52.85 -10.41 -26.93
CA ARG A 47 -53.69 -9.48 -26.13
C ARG A 47 -53.42 -9.50 -24.62
N GLY A 48 -52.28 -10.04 -24.19
CA GLY A 48 -51.97 -10.22 -22.77
C GLY A 48 -52.96 -11.13 -22.02
N SER A 49 -53.71 -11.97 -22.73
CA SER A 49 -54.70 -12.86 -22.13
C SER A 49 -54.02 -13.97 -21.34
N THR A 50 -54.46 -14.18 -20.09
CA THR A 50 -54.03 -15.31 -19.28
C THR A 50 -54.88 -16.56 -19.54
N THR A 51 -55.89 -16.53 -20.42
CA THR A 51 -56.75 -17.69 -20.70
C THR A 51 -55.95 -18.82 -21.35
N ALA A 52 -56.11 -20.05 -20.84
CA ALA A 52 -55.45 -21.22 -21.43
C ALA A 52 -55.89 -21.41 -22.90
N GLY A 53 -54.95 -21.76 -23.78
CA GLY A 53 -55.19 -21.83 -25.22
C GLY A 53 -54.94 -20.52 -25.97
N THR A 54 -54.57 -19.44 -25.28
CA THR A 54 -54.20 -18.18 -25.96
C THR A 54 -52.86 -18.37 -26.70
N PRO A 55 -52.79 -18.07 -28.01
CA PRO A 55 -51.59 -18.30 -28.80
C PRO A 55 -50.48 -17.28 -28.49
N LEU A 56 -49.23 -17.71 -28.72
CA LEU A 56 -48.05 -16.85 -28.72
C LEU A 56 -47.87 -16.24 -30.11
N ILE A 57 -47.43 -14.99 -30.13
CA ILE A 57 -47.11 -14.21 -31.31
C ILE A 57 -45.78 -13.48 -31.11
N VAL A 58 -45.28 -12.82 -32.15
CA VAL A 58 -44.28 -11.75 -31.99
C VAL A 58 -44.97 -10.38 -32.04
N TRP A 59 -44.63 -9.49 -31.12
CA TRP A 59 -45.17 -8.13 -31.04
C TRP A 59 -44.08 -7.11 -30.71
N ASP A 60 -44.37 -5.82 -30.86
CA ASP A 60 -43.43 -4.77 -30.47
C ASP A 60 -43.08 -4.89 -28.98
N CYS A 61 -41.81 -4.70 -28.64
CA CYS A 61 -41.31 -4.88 -27.29
C CYS A 61 -41.75 -3.72 -26.38
N HIS A 62 -42.58 -4.02 -25.38
CA HIS A 62 -43.06 -3.07 -24.40
C HIS A 62 -42.90 -3.56 -22.95
N GLY A 63 -42.32 -4.75 -22.73
CA GLY A 63 -41.84 -5.20 -21.41
C GLY A 63 -42.93 -5.48 -20.37
N THR A 64 -44.19 -5.58 -20.80
CA THR A 64 -45.35 -5.89 -19.94
C THR A 64 -45.36 -7.37 -19.54
N ALA A 65 -46.20 -7.74 -18.58
CA ALA A 65 -46.21 -9.08 -17.98
C ALA A 65 -46.39 -10.25 -18.98
N ASN A 66 -47.04 -10.00 -20.14
CA ASN A 66 -47.24 -10.98 -21.22
C ASN A 66 -46.03 -11.14 -22.17
N GLN A 67 -44.96 -10.38 -21.96
CA GLN A 67 -43.67 -10.47 -22.67
C GLN A 67 -42.51 -10.86 -21.74
N ARG A 68 -42.76 -11.02 -20.44
CA ARG A 68 -41.75 -11.39 -19.44
C ARG A 68 -41.72 -12.89 -19.25
N TRP A 69 -40.67 -13.52 -19.77
CA TRP A 69 -40.50 -14.96 -19.81
C TRP A 69 -39.41 -15.43 -18.85
N THR A 70 -39.69 -16.50 -18.11
CA THR A 70 -38.71 -17.21 -17.27
C THR A 70 -38.50 -18.62 -17.81
N LEU A 71 -37.26 -19.12 -17.69
CA LEU A 71 -36.90 -20.49 -18.00
C LEU A 71 -36.20 -21.09 -16.78
N PRO A 72 -36.96 -21.60 -15.79
CA PRO A 72 -36.39 -22.18 -14.58
C PRO A 72 -35.62 -23.47 -14.88
N SER A 73 -34.89 -23.98 -13.88
CA SER A 73 -34.10 -25.21 -13.99
C SER A 73 -34.92 -26.47 -14.28
N ASP A 74 -36.24 -26.45 -14.08
CA ASP A 74 -37.16 -27.53 -14.46
C ASP A 74 -37.44 -27.58 -15.98
N GLY A 75 -36.91 -26.62 -16.73
CA GLY A 75 -37.01 -26.49 -18.18
C GLY A 75 -38.31 -25.86 -18.65
N THR A 76 -39.24 -25.48 -17.78
CA THR A 76 -40.52 -24.91 -18.23
C THR A 76 -40.37 -23.47 -18.72
N LEU A 77 -40.96 -23.12 -19.87
CA LEU A 77 -40.98 -21.72 -20.33
C LEU A 77 -42.23 -21.02 -19.78
N ARG A 78 -42.07 -20.10 -18.84
CA ARG A 78 -43.18 -19.50 -18.09
C ARG A 78 -43.35 -18.00 -18.35
N VAL A 79 -44.57 -17.50 -18.18
CA VAL A 79 -44.96 -16.08 -18.36
C VAL A 79 -45.96 -15.67 -17.27
N PHE A 80 -46.19 -14.36 -17.11
CA PHE A 80 -47.03 -13.78 -16.05
C PHE A 80 -46.56 -14.19 -14.64
N ALA A 81 -45.31 -13.85 -14.32
CA ALA A 81 -44.66 -14.21 -13.05
C ALA A 81 -44.71 -15.72 -12.73
N GLY A 82 -44.69 -16.57 -13.78
CA GLY A 82 -44.69 -18.02 -13.63
C GLY A 82 -46.06 -18.68 -13.53
N SER A 83 -47.16 -17.92 -13.63
CA SER A 83 -48.53 -18.46 -13.51
C SER A 83 -49.01 -19.23 -14.75
N ARG A 84 -48.34 -19.07 -15.89
CA ARG A 84 -48.66 -19.76 -17.16
C ARG A 84 -47.40 -20.33 -17.82
N CYS A 85 -47.56 -21.46 -18.51
CA CYS A 85 -46.48 -22.14 -19.23
C CYS A 85 -46.77 -22.21 -20.73
N ALA A 86 -45.74 -22.04 -21.56
CA ALA A 86 -45.83 -22.19 -23.00
C ALA A 86 -45.73 -23.66 -23.41
N GLN A 87 -46.62 -24.10 -24.31
CA GLN A 87 -46.63 -25.43 -24.91
C GLN A 87 -47.15 -25.38 -26.35
N PRO A 88 -46.78 -26.34 -27.22
CA PRO A 88 -47.54 -26.58 -28.45
C PRO A 88 -49.02 -26.82 -28.13
N ALA A 89 -49.92 -26.32 -28.97
CA ALA A 89 -51.36 -26.37 -28.70
C ALA A 89 -51.85 -27.78 -28.39
N GLY A 90 -52.52 -27.94 -27.23
CA GLY A 90 -52.97 -29.24 -26.72
C GLY A 90 -51.86 -30.26 -26.44
N GLY A 91 -50.59 -29.84 -26.36
CA GLY A 91 -49.43 -30.73 -26.18
C GLY A 91 -49.01 -31.48 -27.45
N SER A 92 -49.47 -31.06 -28.63
CA SER A 92 -49.18 -31.72 -29.91
C SER A 92 -47.69 -31.72 -30.28
N THR A 93 -47.24 -32.76 -30.97
CA THR A 93 -45.88 -32.88 -31.51
C THR A 93 -45.79 -32.62 -33.02
N ALA A 94 -46.91 -32.25 -33.65
CA ALA A 94 -46.96 -31.97 -35.09
C ALA A 94 -46.30 -30.64 -35.45
N ARG A 95 -45.65 -30.59 -36.63
CA ARG A 95 -45.01 -29.38 -37.16
C ARG A 95 -46.05 -28.33 -37.53
N GLY A 96 -45.75 -27.07 -37.26
CA GLY A 96 -46.59 -25.91 -37.59
C GLY A 96 -47.71 -25.64 -36.60
N VAL A 97 -47.84 -26.46 -35.55
CA VAL A 97 -48.79 -26.21 -34.47
C VAL A 97 -48.37 -24.95 -33.71
N ALA A 98 -49.33 -24.08 -33.44
CA ALA A 98 -49.11 -22.87 -32.67
C ALA A 98 -48.65 -23.20 -31.24
N VAL A 99 -47.84 -22.34 -30.65
CA VAL A 99 -47.56 -22.40 -29.22
C VAL A 99 -48.59 -21.55 -28.50
N GLU A 100 -49.11 -22.05 -27.39
CA GLU A 100 -50.11 -21.40 -26.56
C GLU A 100 -49.65 -21.34 -25.10
N VAL A 101 -50.29 -20.48 -24.30
CA VAL A 101 -50.19 -20.53 -22.84
C VAL A 101 -51.19 -21.51 -22.26
N ALA A 102 -50.77 -22.28 -21.26
CA ALA A 102 -51.60 -23.22 -20.50
C ALA A 102 -51.29 -23.16 -19.00
N ALA A 103 -52.05 -23.90 -18.19
CA ALA A 103 -51.68 -24.13 -16.79
C ALA A 103 -50.33 -24.88 -16.72
N CYS A 104 -49.46 -24.50 -15.79
CA CYS A 104 -48.17 -25.17 -15.60
C CYS A 104 -48.35 -26.56 -14.99
N THR A 105 -48.13 -27.60 -15.78
CA THR A 105 -48.18 -29.01 -15.40
C THR A 105 -46.79 -29.64 -15.28
N GLY A 106 -45.76 -28.98 -15.83
CA GLY A 106 -44.40 -29.52 -15.88
C GLY A 106 -44.22 -30.68 -16.87
N SER A 107 -45.21 -30.92 -17.73
CA SER A 107 -45.18 -31.97 -18.76
C SER A 107 -44.04 -31.73 -19.77
N PRO A 108 -43.58 -32.77 -20.50
CA PRO A 108 -42.56 -32.60 -21.52
C PRO A 108 -42.92 -31.57 -22.61
N ALA A 109 -44.21 -31.38 -22.90
CA ALA A 109 -44.68 -30.39 -23.86
C ALA A 109 -44.47 -28.94 -23.39
N GLN A 110 -44.30 -28.72 -22.08
CA GLN A 110 -44.02 -27.42 -21.49
C GLN A 110 -42.53 -27.16 -21.25
N ARG A 111 -41.66 -28.15 -21.50
CA ARG A 111 -40.22 -28.04 -21.27
C ARG A 111 -39.50 -27.64 -22.55
N TRP A 112 -38.60 -26.68 -22.41
CA TRP A 112 -37.83 -26.06 -23.47
C TRP A 112 -36.37 -25.96 -23.07
N THR A 113 -35.48 -26.27 -24.00
CA THR A 113 -34.04 -26.09 -23.82
C THR A 113 -33.57 -24.95 -24.69
N LEU A 114 -33.03 -23.89 -24.08
CA LEU A 114 -32.35 -22.81 -24.81
C LEU A 114 -30.94 -23.26 -25.17
N THR A 115 -30.62 -23.35 -26.45
CA THR A 115 -29.28 -23.70 -26.93
C THR A 115 -28.36 -22.48 -26.91
N SER A 116 -27.04 -22.71 -26.97
CA SER A 116 -26.03 -21.64 -27.13
C SER A 116 -26.22 -20.83 -28.43
N GLY A 117 -26.90 -21.39 -29.44
CA GLY A 117 -27.28 -20.71 -30.68
C GLY A 117 -28.55 -19.84 -30.56
N GLY A 118 -29.11 -19.69 -29.35
CA GLY A 118 -30.32 -18.90 -29.09
C GLY A 118 -31.62 -19.60 -29.49
N THR A 119 -31.61 -20.91 -29.73
CA THR A 119 -32.81 -21.64 -30.17
C THR A 119 -33.50 -22.30 -28.98
N LEU A 120 -34.83 -22.19 -28.88
CA LEU A 120 -35.63 -22.90 -27.87
C LEU A 120 -36.16 -24.21 -28.46
N VAL A 121 -35.72 -25.35 -27.94
CA VAL A 121 -36.11 -26.70 -28.39
C VAL A 121 -37.14 -27.29 -27.44
N ASN A 122 -38.31 -27.66 -27.94
CA ASN A 122 -39.34 -28.32 -27.14
C ASN A 122 -38.99 -29.78 -26.84
N ALA A 123 -39.10 -30.20 -25.58
CA ALA A 123 -38.69 -31.54 -25.16
C ALA A 123 -39.61 -32.66 -25.66
N ALA A 124 -40.91 -32.41 -25.86
CA ALA A 124 -41.85 -33.43 -26.37
C ALA A 124 -41.77 -33.56 -27.90
N ALA A 125 -41.74 -32.43 -28.61
CA ALA A 125 -41.80 -32.42 -30.06
C ALA A 125 -40.43 -32.62 -30.73
N SER A 126 -39.32 -32.34 -30.03
CA SER A 126 -37.99 -32.17 -30.64
C SER A 126 -37.99 -31.13 -31.78
N LEU A 127 -38.87 -30.14 -31.67
CA LEU A 127 -39.05 -29.05 -32.62
C LEU A 127 -38.69 -27.72 -31.95
N CYS A 128 -38.35 -26.73 -32.76
CA CYS A 128 -37.88 -25.43 -32.31
C CYS A 128 -39.02 -24.41 -32.28
N LEU A 129 -38.99 -23.50 -31.30
CA LEU A 129 -39.85 -22.33 -31.25
C LEU A 129 -39.57 -21.44 -32.47
N ASP A 130 -40.58 -21.27 -33.32
CA ASP A 130 -40.45 -20.73 -34.67
C ASP A 130 -41.50 -19.65 -34.92
N VAL A 131 -41.08 -18.50 -35.44
CA VAL A 131 -42.01 -17.53 -36.04
C VAL A 131 -42.42 -18.06 -37.41
N LEU A 132 -43.68 -18.54 -37.50
CA LEU A 132 -44.15 -19.32 -38.62
C LEU A 132 -44.00 -18.55 -39.94
N GLN A 133 -43.54 -19.25 -40.97
CA GLN A 133 -43.24 -18.70 -42.30
C GLN A 133 -42.19 -17.58 -42.28
N ALA A 134 -41.39 -17.47 -41.22
CA ALA A 134 -40.36 -16.44 -41.04
C ALA A 134 -40.90 -14.99 -41.19
N ARG A 135 -42.16 -14.77 -40.84
CA ARG A 135 -42.77 -13.43 -40.88
C ARG A 135 -42.14 -12.52 -39.82
N THR A 136 -42.06 -11.24 -40.11
CA THR A 136 -41.47 -10.24 -39.19
C THR A 136 -42.48 -9.22 -38.66
N ALA A 137 -43.70 -9.19 -39.20
CA ALA A 137 -44.75 -8.25 -38.81
C ALA A 137 -45.26 -8.53 -37.39
N ALA A 138 -45.67 -7.47 -36.67
CA ALA A 138 -46.35 -7.59 -35.39
C ALA A 138 -47.64 -8.43 -35.53
N GLY A 139 -47.85 -9.36 -34.60
CA GLY A 139 -48.98 -10.29 -34.62
C GLY A 139 -48.70 -11.60 -35.37
N SER A 140 -47.49 -11.78 -35.91
CA SER A 140 -47.12 -13.04 -36.58
C SER A 140 -47.12 -14.20 -35.59
N ALA A 141 -47.72 -15.32 -35.99
CA ALA A 141 -47.91 -16.49 -35.15
C ALA A 141 -46.57 -17.18 -34.82
N VAL A 142 -46.45 -17.64 -33.58
CA VAL A 142 -45.35 -18.47 -33.11
C VAL A 142 -45.83 -19.90 -32.95
N GLY A 143 -45.07 -20.84 -33.49
CA GLY A 143 -45.36 -22.27 -33.46
C GLY A 143 -44.11 -23.10 -33.23
N VAL A 144 -44.23 -24.41 -33.43
CA VAL A 144 -43.09 -25.34 -33.44
C VAL A 144 -42.77 -25.82 -34.85
N TRP A 145 -41.50 -25.77 -35.24
CA TRP A 145 -41.04 -26.22 -36.56
C TRP A 145 -39.72 -26.98 -36.51
N THR A 146 -39.34 -27.63 -37.63
CA THR A 146 -38.05 -28.32 -37.74
C THR A 146 -36.90 -27.35 -37.46
N CYS A 147 -36.05 -27.72 -36.52
CA CYS A 147 -34.89 -26.94 -36.12
C CYS A 147 -33.90 -26.78 -37.28
N HIS A 148 -33.70 -25.54 -37.73
CA HIS A 148 -32.75 -25.18 -38.78
C HIS A 148 -31.91 -23.94 -38.42
N GLY A 149 -32.11 -23.36 -37.22
CA GLY A 149 -31.24 -22.31 -36.67
C GLY A 149 -31.22 -21.00 -37.48
N ARG A 150 -32.29 -20.73 -38.23
CA ARG A 150 -32.44 -19.47 -38.98
C ARG A 150 -32.98 -18.38 -38.05
N GLY A 151 -32.87 -17.12 -38.46
CA GLY A 151 -33.23 -15.97 -37.61
C GLY A 151 -34.67 -15.97 -37.05
N ASN A 152 -35.61 -16.69 -37.67
CA ASN A 152 -36.98 -16.87 -37.17
C ASN A 152 -37.12 -17.95 -36.07
N GLN A 153 -36.03 -18.63 -35.72
CA GLN A 153 -35.92 -19.60 -34.62
C GLN A 153 -34.89 -19.19 -33.55
N THR A 154 -34.23 -18.06 -33.76
CA THR A 154 -33.22 -17.54 -32.84
C THR A 154 -33.85 -16.47 -31.96
N TRP A 155 -33.73 -16.66 -30.66
CA TRP A 155 -34.26 -15.81 -29.62
C TRP A 155 -33.10 -15.32 -28.75
N ARG A 156 -33.07 -14.02 -28.50
CA ARG A 156 -32.12 -13.40 -27.59
C ARG A 156 -32.88 -12.94 -26.36
N ARG A 157 -32.27 -13.06 -25.19
CA ARG A 157 -32.79 -12.30 -24.04
C ARG A 157 -32.66 -10.82 -24.39
N GLY A 158 -33.74 -10.06 -24.27
CA GLY A 158 -33.68 -8.61 -24.45
C GLY A 158 -32.82 -7.96 -23.38
N PRO A 159 -32.37 -6.71 -23.60
CA PRO A 159 -31.70 -5.96 -22.55
C PRO A 159 -32.60 -5.90 -21.32
N ASP A 160 -32.01 -6.09 -20.15
CA ASP A 160 -32.68 -5.77 -18.91
C ASP A 160 -32.83 -4.25 -18.83
N THR A 161 -34.08 -3.80 -18.76
CA THR A 161 -34.44 -2.37 -18.72
C THR A 161 -35.24 -2.04 -17.47
N THR A 162 -35.43 -2.99 -16.55
CA THR A 162 -36.15 -2.74 -15.31
C THR A 162 -35.13 -2.27 -14.28
N PRO A 163 -35.22 -1.04 -13.76
CA PRO A 163 -34.32 -0.64 -12.70
C PRO A 163 -34.64 -1.34 -11.38
N PRO A 164 -33.64 -1.52 -10.50
CA PRO A 164 -33.89 -1.99 -9.15
C PRO A 164 -34.91 -1.15 -8.39
N THR A 165 -35.53 -1.76 -7.39
CA THR A 165 -36.33 -1.02 -6.39
C THR A 165 -35.46 -0.03 -5.61
N SER A 166 -36.06 1.06 -5.12
CA SER A 166 -35.34 2.01 -4.27
C SER A 166 -34.84 1.34 -2.99
N PRO A 167 -33.58 1.55 -2.57
CA PRO A 167 -33.14 1.23 -1.22
C PRO A 167 -34.04 1.93 -0.19
N THR A 168 -34.27 1.29 0.96
CA THR A 168 -35.13 1.82 2.01
C THR A 168 -34.44 1.81 3.38
N ALA A 169 -35.02 2.49 4.37
CA ALA A 169 -34.51 2.54 5.74
C ALA A 169 -33.03 2.97 5.87
N LEU A 170 -32.62 3.93 5.03
CA LEU A 170 -31.31 4.58 5.14
C LEU A 170 -31.19 5.22 6.53
N ARG A 171 -30.17 4.80 7.28
CA ARG A 171 -29.91 5.24 8.64
C ARG A 171 -28.43 5.47 8.85
N ALA A 172 -28.12 6.44 9.71
CA ALA A 172 -26.77 6.75 10.12
C ALA A 172 -26.51 6.18 11.52
N SER A 173 -25.29 5.67 11.71
CA SER A 173 -24.74 5.29 13.00
C SER A 173 -23.26 5.67 13.06
N GLY A 174 -22.63 5.54 14.24
CA GLY A 174 -21.21 5.86 14.39
C GLY A 174 -20.85 7.31 14.02
N LEU A 175 -21.79 8.25 14.15
CA LEU A 175 -21.58 9.65 13.81
C LEU A 175 -20.54 10.30 14.73
N SER A 176 -19.36 10.59 14.18
CA SER A 176 -18.35 11.44 14.80
C SER A 176 -18.30 12.79 14.09
N CYS A 177 -17.43 13.70 14.52
CA CYS A 177 -17.28 14.97 13.81
C CYS A 177 -16.63 14.82 12.42
N SER A 178 -15.97 13.68 12.13
CA SER A 178 -15.22 13.44 10.89
C SER A 178 -15.65 12.20 10.09
N ALA A 179 -16.54 11.35 10.63
CA ALA A 179 -17.03 10.16 9.95
C ALA A 179 -18.50 9.85 10.29
N VAL A 180 -19.19 9.17 9.37
CA VAL A 180 -20.50 8.58 9.60
C VAL A 180 -20.59 7.21 8.91
N THR A 181 -21.25 6.25 9.55
CA THR A 181 -21.57 4.95 8.96
C THR A 181 -23.02 4.94 8.48
N LEU A 182 -23.23 4.64 7.20
CA LEU A 182 -24.55 4.56 6.56
C LEU A 182 -24.93 3.10 6.31
N ASP A 183 -26.18 2.77 6.61
CA ASP A 183 -26.76 1.43 6.46
C ASP A 183 -28.17 1.55 5.89
N TRP A 184 -28.61 0.60 5.08
CA TRP A 184 -29.92 0.58 4.43
C TRP A 184 -30.41 -0.85 4.19
N SER A 185 -31.72 -1.00 3.97
CA SER A 185 -32.30 -2.25 3.51
C SER A 185 -32.03 -2.46 2.03
N ALA A 186 -31.59 -3.67 1.67
CA ALA A 186 -31.24 -4.03 0.31
C ALA A 186 -32.41 -3.85 -0.66
N ALA A 187 -32.11 -3.31 -1.84
CA ALA A 187 -33.03 -3.28 -2.97
C ALA A 187 -33.19 -4.67 -3.58
N SER A 188 -34.34 -4.93 -4.20
CA SER A 188 -34.59 -6.06 -5.09
C SER A 188 -34.70 -5.62 -6.54
N ASP A 189 -34.40 -6.53 -7.45
CA ASP A 189 -34.43 -6.29 -8.90
C ASP A 189 -34.98 -7.53 -9.62
N ASP A 190 -35.42 -7.38 -10.87
CA ASP A 190 -35.95 -8.46 -11.69
C ASP A 190 -34.85 -9.31 -12.38
N VAL A 191 -33.57 -8.97 -12.22
CA VAL A 191 -32.44 -9.86 -12.48
C VAL A 191 -31.52 -9.94 -11.25
N ALA A 192 -30.87 -8.85 -10.87
CA ALA A 192 -29.99 -8.77 -9.69
C ALA A 192 -29.49 -7.33 -9.43
N VAL A 193 -29.48 -6.92 -8.17
CA VAL A 193 -28.74 -5.72 -7.72
C VAL A 193 -27.27 -6.07 -7.55
N THR A 194 -26.37 -5.29 -8.14
CA THR A 194 -24.92 -5.53 -8.12
C THR A 194 -24.12 -4.49 -7.36
N ALA A 195 -24.66 -3.28 -7.20
CA ALA A 195 -23.99 -2.19 -6.48
C ALA A 195 -24.99 -1.17 -5.90
N TYR A 196 -24.50 -0.38 -4.96
CA TYR A 196 -25.15 0.79 -4.39
C TYR A 196 -24.22 1.99 -4.49
N ASP A 197 -24.75 3.10 -5.00
CA ASP A 197 -24.05 4.38 -5.09
C ASP A 197 -24.50 5.30 -3.96
N VAL A 198 -23.54 5.75 -3.17
CA VAL A 198 -23.81 6.62 -2.01
C VAL A 198 -23.48 8.05 -2.38
N PHE A 199 -24.47 8.93 -2.22
CA PHE A 199 -24.38 10.34 -2.56
C PHE A 199 -24.58 11.23 -1.33
N HIS A 200 -23.98 12.42 -1.36
CA HIS A 200 -24.45 13.55 -0.56
C HIS A 200 -24.70 14.76 -1.48
N ASP A 201 -25.85 15.42 -1.32
CA ASP A 201 -26.16 16.69 -2.00
C ASP A 201 -25.93 16.69 -3.52
N GLY A 202 -26.17 15.54 -4.18
CA GLY A 202 -25.97 15.35 -5.62
C GLY A 202 -24.56 14.94 -6.05
N GLN A 203 -23.62 14.77 -5.11
CA GLN A 203 -22.25 14.32 -5.37
C GLN A 203 -22.06 12.84 -5.02
N LEU A 204 -21.48 12.06 -5.94
CA LEU A 204 -21.14 10.66 -5.69
C LEU A 204 -19.95 10.57 -4.74
N VAL A 205 -20.11 9.84 -3.64
CA VAL A 205 -19.07 9.64 -2.62
C VAL A 205 -18.33 8.32 -2.83
N THR A 206 -19.09 7.24 -3.01
CA THR A 206 -18.54 5.90 -3.21
C THR A 206 -19.58 4.96 -3.81
N SER A 207 -19.11 3.83 -4.34
CA SER A 207 -19.94 2.71 -4.79
C SER A 207 -19.55 1.45 -4.00
N VAL A 208 -20.53 0.76 -3.43
CA VAL A 208 -20.32 -0.45 -2.61
C VAL A 208 -21.21 -1.60 -3.07
N ALA A 209 -20.80 -2.84 -2.85
CA ALA A 209 -21.64 -4.01 -3.19
C ALA A 209 -22.83 -4.19 -2.23
N ALA A 210 -22.71 -3.74 -0.97
CA ALA A 210 -23.74 -3.82 0.07
C ALA A 210 -23.49 -2.80 1.20
N ALA A 211 -24.50 -2.55 2.03
CA ALA A 211 -24.37 -1.83 3.29
C ALA A 211 -23.81 -2.73 4.42
N PRO A 212 -23.24 -2.15 5.51
CA PRO A 212 -23.03 -0.71 5.74
C PRO A 212 -21.73 -0.18 5.12
N VAL A 213 -21.62 1.15 4.99
CA VAL A 213 -20.39 1.86 4.55
C VAL A 213 -20.08 3.05 5.44
N THR A 214 -18.79 3.25 5.78
CA THR A 214 -18.32 4.42 6.53
C THR A 214 -17.69 5.43 5.58
N VAL A 215 -18.14 6.68 5.66
CA VAL A 215 -17.71 7.79 4.80
C VAL A 215 -17.22 8.96 5.65
N ALA A 216 -16.26 9.72 5.13
CA ALA A 216 -15.75 10.92 5.79
C ALA A 216 -16.76 12.07 5.70
N VAL A 217 -16.83 12.89 6.75
CA VAL A 217 -17.69 14.08 6.84
C VAL A 217 -16.93 15.27 7.41
N THR A 218 -17.41 16.48 7.12
CA THR A 218 -16.87 17.73 7.65
C THR A 218 -17.70 18.20 8.86
N PRO A 219 -17.07 18.58 9.98
CA PRO A 219 -17.78 18.99 11.18
C PRO A 219 -18.71 20.18 10.97
N GLY A 220 -19.92 20.11 11.52
CA GLY A 220 -20.88 21.23 11.51
C GLY A 220 -21.52 21.55 10.15
N VAL A 221 -21.23 20.77 9.11
CA VAL A 221 -21.87 20.85 7.79
C VAL A 221 -23.02 19.85 7.74
N ALA A 222 -24.24 20.30 7.42
CA ALA A 222 -25.34 19.37 7.19
C ALA A 222 -25.16 18.67 5.83
N TYR A 223 -25.24 17.34 5.82
CA TYR A 223 -25.17 16.50 4.62
C TYR A 223 -26.53 15.87 4.34
N GLY A 224 -27.02 15.98 3.11
CA GLY A 224 -28.18 15.23 2.63
C GLY A 224 -27.75 13.92 1.94
N TRP A 225 -27.73 12.81 2.69
CA TRP A 225 -27.31 11.50 2.19
C TRP A 225 -28.45 10.76 1.50
N TYR A 226 -28.19 10.15 0.34
CA TYR A 226 -29.11 9.19 -0.28
C TYR A 226 -28.32 8.11 -1.02
N VAL A 227 -29.01 7.01 -1.36
CA VAL A 227 -28.39 5.83 -1.96
C VAL A 227 -29.24 5.36 -3.13
N ASP A 228 -28.59 5.09 -4.25
CA ASP A 228 -29.19 4.49 -5.45
C ASP A 228 -28.69 3.04 -5.58
N ALA A 229 -29.54 2.12 -6.05
CA ALA A 229 -29.15 0.76 -6.39
C ALA A 229 -28.92 0.63 -7.90
N ARG A 230 -27.96 -0.21 -8.30
CA ARG A 230 -27.65 -0.53 -9.70
C ARG A 230 -27.68 -2.02 -9.95
N ASP A 231 -28.23 -2.44 -11.08
CA ASP A 231 -28.14 -3.81 -11.57
C ASP A 231 -26.91 -4.02 -12.47
N ALA A 232 -26.76 -5.23 -12.99
CA ALA A 232 -25.67 -5.60 -13.90
C ALA A 232 -25.79 -4.96 -15.30
N ALA A 233 -27.00 -4.54 -15.70
CA ALA A 233 -27.28 -3.89 -16.97
C ALA A 233 -27.04 -2.37 -16.93
N GLY A 234 -26.83 -1.82 -15.73
CA GLY A 234 -26.58 -0.40 -15.49
C GLY A 234 -27.85 0.41 -15.26
N ASN A 235 -29.01 -0.23 -15.06
CA ASN A 235 -30.21 0.49 -14.67
C ASN A 235 -30.07 0.95 -13.20
N VAL A 236 -30.54 2.17 -12.93
CA VAL A 236 -30.41 2.83 -11.62
C VAL A 236 -31.79 2.99 -11.00
N SER A 237 -31.94 2.59 -9.75
CA SER A 237 -33.18 2.74 -9.00
C SER A 237 -33.58 4.20 -8.81
N GLN A 238 -34.80 4.43 -8.32
CA GLN A 238 -35.06 5.68 -7.61
C GLN A 238 -34.17 5.78 -6.37
N ALA A 239 -33.75 7.00 -6.03
CA ALA A 239 -32.98 7.28 -4.82
C ALA A 239 -33.78 6.94 -3.57
N SER A 240 -33.08 6.44 -2.55
CA SER A 240 -33.66 6.35 -1.21
C SER A 240 -34.06 7.74 -0.68
N PRO A 241 -35.01 7.82 0.28
CA PRO A 241 -35.30 9.09 0.94
C PRO A 241 -34.03 9.70 1.54
N THR A 242 -33.83 11.00 1.32
CA THR A 242 -32.63 11.69 1.81
C THR A 242 -32.58 11.71 3.34
N LEU A 243 -31.52 11.16 3.90
CA LEU A 243 -31.18 11.23 5.32
C LEU A 243 -30.29 12.46 5.57
N THR A 244 -30.81 13.46 6.29
CA THR A 244 -30.00 14.60 6.71
C THR A 244 -29.20 14.23 7.95
N VAL A 245 -27.87 14.33 7.86
CA VAL A 245 -26.94 14.13 8.98
C VAL A 245 -26.12 15.39 9.15
N THR A 246 -26.12 15.98 10.34
CA THR A 246 -25.20 17.07 10.70
C THR A 246 -24.17 16.50 11.68
N PRO A 247 -22.93 16.24 11.24
CA PRO A 247 -21.85 15.86 12.14
C PRO A 247 -21.68 16.94 13.20
N PRO A 248 -21.52 16.57 14.48
CA PRO A 248 -21.22 17.55 15.51
C PRO A 248 -19.97 18.32 15.09
N ARG A 249 -19.91 19.62 15.40
CA ARG A 249 -18.62 20.33 15.31
C ARG A 249 -17.65 19.56 16.19
N CYS A 250 -16.45 19.22 15.68
CA CYS A 250 -15.38 18.84 16.58
C CYS A 250 -15.26 20.06 17.51
N GLY A 251 -15.44 19.87 18.82
CA GLY A 251 -14.98 20.90 19.73
C GLY A 251 -13.53 21.19 19.36
N SER A 252 -13.18 22.44 19.11
CA SER A 252 -11.81 22.82 19.39
C SER A 252 -11.65 22.51 20.86
N ASP A 253 -10.83 21.52 21.17
CA ASP A 253 -10.29 21.45 22.50
C ASP A 253 -9.65 22.83 22.79
N THR A 254 -10.11 23.46 23.86
CA THR A 254 -9.58 24.73 24.38
C THR A 254 -8.87 24.53 25.71
N THR A 255 -8.82 23.30 26.20
CA THR A 255 -8.18 22.90 27.44
C THR A 255 -6.72 22.66 27.11
N PRO A 256 -5.77 23.47 27.59
CA PRO A 256 -4.36 23.15 27.39
C PRO A 256 -3.98 21.90 28.17
N PRO A 257 -2.98 21.13 27.70
CA PRO A 257 -2.47 19.99 28.45
C PRO A 257 -2.03 20.40 29.85
N SER A 258 -1.94 19.43 30.76
CA SER A 258 -1.26 19.68 32.03
C SER A 258 0.20 20.10 31.81
N ALA A 259 0.76 20.94 32.69
CA ALA A 259 2.18 21.30 32.61
C ALA A 259 3.06 20.05 32.84
N PRO A 260 4.13 19.83 32.06
CA PRO A 260 5.06 18.75 32.33
C PRO A 260 5.66 18.91 33.74
N THR A 261 5.76 17.81 34.49
CA THR A 261 6.26 17.84 35.88
C THR A 261 7.55 17.03 36.04
N SER A 262 8.25 17.22 37.16
CA SER A 262 9.49 16.49 37.49
C SER A 262 10.57 16.60 36.41
N LEU A 263 10.75 17.79 35.82
CA LEU A 263 11.84 18.02 34.87
C LEU A 263 13.19 17.85 35.59
N THR A 264 14.00 16.91 35.11
CA THR A 264 15.36 16.64 35.56
C THR A 264 16.35 16.94 34.43
N ALA A 265 17.61 17.19 34.80
CA ALA A 265 18.71 17.37 33.88
C ALA A 265 19.91 16.54 34.37
N THR A 266 20.41 15.67 33.50
CA THR A 266 21.62 14.87 33.73
C THR A 266 22.69 15.36 32.77
N VAL A 267 23.84 15.77 33.32
CA VAL A 267 24.96 16.30 32.53
C VAL A 267 25.88 15.17 32.14
N ASP A 268 26.24 15.11 30.86
CA ASP A 268 27.33 14.29 30.34
C ASP A 268 28.17 15.12 29.37
N GLY A 269 29.35 15.57 29.82
CA GLY A 269 30.20 16.47 29.05
C GLY A 269 29.46 17.74 28.62
N THR A 270 29.37 17.98 27.31
CA THR A 270 28.65 19.11 26.68
C THR A 270 27.20 18.78 26.29
N SER A 271 26.68 17.64 26.73
CA SER A 271 25.29 17.23 26.55
C SER A 271 24.55 17.28 27.89
N VAL A 272 23.27 17.61 27.83
CA VAL A 272 22.35 17.54 28.95
C VAL A 272 21.12 16.75 28.54
N THR A 273 20.95 15.58 29.12
CA THR A 273 19.73 14.78 28.97
C THR A 273 18.68 15.26 29.95
N LEU A 274 17.59 15.77 29.41
CA LEU A 274 16.39 16.15 30.13
C LEU A 274 15.44 14.96 30.23
N GLY A 275 14.77 14.80 31.36
CA GLY A 275 13.67 13.86 31.54
C GLY A 275 12.52 14.52 32.28
N TRP A 276 11.27 14.21 31.94
CA TRP A 276 10.09 14.74 32.61
C TRP A 276 8.96 13.71 32.70
N ARG A 277 7.97 13.97 33.53
CA ARG A 277 6.72 13.20 33.56
C ARG A 277 5.78 13.72 32.48
N ALA A 278 5.14 12.77 31.78
CA ALA A 278 4.20 13.09 30.72
C ALA A 278 3.03 13.95 31.23
N SER A 279 2.66 14.92 30.41
CA SER A 279 1.41 15.65 30.50
C SER A 279 0.23 14.76 30.10
N SER A 280 -0.95 15.15 30.54
CA SER A 280 -2.23 14.56 30.19
C SER A 280 -3.12 15.65 29.61
N ASP A 281 -4.00 15.25 28.71
CA ASP A 281 -4.89 16.14 28.01
C ASP A 281 -6.16 15.37 27.60
N ASP A 282 -7.27 16.06 27.35
CA ASP A 282 -8.55 15.43 27.02
C ASP A 282 -8.64 14.97 25.55
N VAL A 283 -7.85 15.55 24.64
CA VAL A 283 -7.69 15.11 23.24
C VAL A 283 -6.30 14.56 22.93
N GLY A 284 -5.40 14.61 23.90
CA GLY A 284 -4.11 13.95 23.89
C GLY A 284 -2.95 14.87 23.53
N VAL A 285 -1.82 14.65 24.20
CA VAL A 285 -0.58 15.42 24.00
C VAL A 285 0.11 14.95 22.71
N THR A 286 0.32 15.86 21.77
CA THR A 286 0.96 15.58 20.47
C THR A 286 2.43 15.99 20.41
N ALA A 287 2.87 16.91 21.27
CA ALA A 287 4.27 17.34 21.31
C ALA A 287 4.69 17.91 22.67
N TYR A 288 6.00 17.91 22.93
CA TYR A 288 6.63 18.77 23.94
C TYR A 288 7.58 19.76 23.27
N VAL A 289 7.51 21.02 23.70
CA VAL A 289 8.43 22.08 23.29
C VAL A 289 9.47 22.28 24.39
N VAL A 290 10.73 22.03 24.06
CA VAL A 290 11.87 22.24 24.94
C VAL A 290 12.48 23.61 24.66
N ALA A 291 12.60 24.44 25.69
CA ALA A 291 13.25 25.74 25.60
C ALA A 291 14.50 25.78 26.49
N ARG A 292 15.61 26.24 25.91
CA ARG A 292 16.88 26.56 26.58
C ARG A 292 17.03 28.07 26.67
N ASP A 293 17.23 28.60 27.87
CA ASP A 293 17.37 30.04 28.15
C ASP A 293 16.24 30.88 27.52
N GLY A 294 15.03 30.33 27.50
CA GLY A 294 13.84 30.95 26.93
C GLY A 294 13.67 30.78 25.42
N ALA A 295 14.67 30.28 24.68
CA ALA A 295 14.58 30.00 23.25
C ALA A 295 14.24 28.52 23.01
N THR A 296 13.30 28.23 22.10
CA THR A 296 12.99 26.85 21.70
C THR A 296 14.19 26.21 21.02
N VAL A 297 14.64 25.07 21.54
CA VAL A 297 15.75 24.27 20.98
C VAL A 297 15.27 22.98 20.34
N ALA A 298 14.11 22.48 20.74
CA ALA A 298 13.49 21.31 20.13
C ALA A 298 11.98 21.29 20.32
N THR A 299 11.31 20.61 19.40
CA THR A 299 9.94 20.11 19.59
C THR A 299 9.99 18.60 19.38
N VAL A 300 9.63 17.83 20.40
CA VAL A 300 9.64 16.35 20.38
C VAL A 300 8.21 15.82 20.39
N PRO A 301 7.94 14.62 19.85
CA PRO A 301 6.59 14.02 19.85
C PRO A 301 6.00 13.87 21.27
N GLY A 302 4.67 13.86 21.39
CA GLY A 302 3.95 13.84 22.67
C GLY A 302 4.09 12.55 23.49
N GLY A 303 4.56 11.48 22.86
CA GLY A 303 4.96 10.24 23.53
C GLY A 303 6.38 10.30 24.14
N THR A 304 7.16 11.34 23.83
CA THR A 304 8.55 11.48 24.29
C THR A 304 8.62 12.22 25.61
N THR A 305 9.27 11.62 26.61
CA THR A 305 9.45 12.18 27.95
C THR A 305 10.91 12.45 28.30
N ALA A 306 11.80 12.40 27.32
CA ALA A 306 13.21 12.72 27.46
C ALA A 306 13.76 13.39 26.20
N TYR A 307 14.71 14.31 26.38
CA TYR A 307 15.38 14.98 25.26
C TYR A 307 16.82 15.29 25.64
N THR A 308 17.78 14.98 24.77
CA THR A 308 19.17 15.34 25.00
C THR A 308 19.52 16.60 24.21
N ASP A 309 19.75 17.70 24.93
CA ASP A 309 20.30 18.92 24.37
C ASP A 309 21.83 18.79 24.32
N SER A 310 22.41 18.89 23.13
CA SER A 310 23.82 18.56 22.92
C SER A 310 24.58 19.63 22.16
N GLY A 311 25.92 19.59 22.21
CA GLY A 311 26.76 20.62 21.59
C GLY A 311 26.72 21.95 22.35
N LEU A 312 26.46 21.91 23.65
CA LEU A 312 26.44 23.09 24.51
C LEU A 312 27.87 23.54 24.81
N ALA A 313 28.08 24.85 25.01
CA ALA A 313 29.39 25.34 25.45
C ALA A 313 29.80 24.65 26.77
N PRO A 314 31.07 24.23 26.92
CA PRO A 314 31.55 23.55 28.12
C PRO A 314 31.61 24.49 29.32
N LEU A 315 31.44 23.95 30.53
CA LEU A 315 31.49 24.71 31.79
C LEU A 315 30.51 25.89 31.85
N GLN A 316 29.43 25.84 31.07
CA GLN A 316 28.43 26.89 30.96
C GLN A 316 27.15 26.44 31.64
N ARG A 317 26.54 27.34 32.42
CA ARG A 317 25.22 27.11 33.01
C ARG A 317 24.14 27.49 32.00
N TYR A 318 23.16 26.60 31.87
CA TYR A 318 21.95 26.78 31.07
C TYR A 318 20.70 26.49 31.91
N SER A 319 19.55 26.98 31.46
CA SER A 319 18.24 26.70 32.03
C SER A 319 17.30 26.11 31.00
N TRP A 320 16.58 25.05 31.36
CA TRP A 320 15.58 24.42 30.50
C TRP A 320 14.19 24.45 31.11
N THR A 321 13.20 24.62 30.23
CA THR A 321 11.78 24.42 30.53
C THR A 321 11.13 23.60 29.43
N VAL A 322 10.07 22.87 29.77
CA VAL A 322 9.30 22.07 28.80
C VAL A 322 7.82 22.48 28.87
N ARG A 323 7.18 22.62 27.71
CA ARG A 323 5.73 22.81 27.57
C ARG A 323 5.15 21.65 26.76
N ALA A 324 3.89 21.30 26.99
CA ALA A 324 3.16 20.32 26.20
C ALA A 324 2.25 21.01 25.19
N ARG A 325 1.97 20.34 24.07
CA ARG A 325 0.98 20.73 23.07
C ARG A 325 0.04 19.57 22.78
N ASP A 326 -1.22 19.85 22.54
CA ASP A 326 -2.23 18.87 22.11
C ASP A 326 -2.45 18.89 20.59
N ALA A 327 -3.42 18.10 20.11
CA ALA A 327 -3.80 18.00 18.71
C ALA A 327 -4.56 19.24 18.18
N ALA A 328 -5.16 20.03 19.06
CA ALA A 328 -5.84 21.29 18.74
C ALA A 328 -4.88 22.50 18.73
N GLY A 329 -3.63 22.32 19.19
CA GLY A 329 -2.59 23.33 19.22
C GLY A 329 -2.55 24.16 20.50
N ASN A 330 -3.29 23.82 21.57
CA ASN A 330 -3.15 24.53 22.84
C ASN A 330 -1.80 24.19 23.48
N VAL A 331 -1.28 25.11 24.29
CA VAL A 331 0.05 24.99 24.90
C VAL A 331 -0.07 25.09 26.41
N SER A 332 0.45 24.10 27.12
CA SER A 332 0.43 24.12 28.58
C SER A 332 1.34 25.21 29.17
N ALA A 333 1.17 25.48 30.46
CA ALA A 333 2.17 26.22 31.22
C ALA A 333 3.52 25.48 31.20
N ALA A 334 4.62 26.24 31.31
CA ALA A 334 5.95 25.65 31.38
C ALA A 334 6.14 24.83 32.67
N SER A 335 6.91 23.76 32.57
CA SER A 335 7.45 23.06 33.74
C SER A 335 8.24 24.01 34.64
N ALA A 336 8.49 23.60 35.88
CA ALA A 336 9.55 24.22 36.67
C ALA A 336 10.88 24.15 35.89
N ALA A 337 11.62 25.26 35.90
CA ALA A 337 12.90 25.31 35.21
C ALA A 337 13.93 24.43 35.92
N VAL A 338 14.71 23.68 35.16
CA VAL A 338 15.90 22.99 35.66
C VAL A 338 17.13 23.71 35.13
N THR A 339 18.15 23.84 35.97
CA THR A 339 19.44 24.39 35.54
C THR A 339 20.52 23.33 35.69
N ALA A 340 21.42 23.27 34.72
CA ALA A 340 22.61 22.44 34.82
C ALA A 340 23.81 23.19 34.25
N THR A 341 24.98 22.91 34.81
CA THR A 341 26.26 23.39 34.27
C THR A 341 26.86 22.24 33.49
N THR A 342 27.12 22.45 32.21
CA THR A 342 27.79 21.45 31.35
C THR A 342 29.16 21.11 31.91
N GLY A 343 29.56 19.86 31.72
CA GLY A 343 30.91 19.41 32.01
C GLY A 343 31.94 19.98 31.04
N ARG A 344 33.17 19.47 31.12
CA ARG A 344 34.20 19.77 30.13
C ARG A 344 33.84 19.09 28.81
N ALA A 345 34.10 19.75 27.69
CA ALA A 345 34.14 19.07 26.39
C ALA A 345 35.35 18.13 26.38
N CYS A 346 35.19 16.92 25.82
CA CYS A 346 36.37 16.19 25.37
C CYS A 346 37.01 17.00 24.22
N SER A 347 38.34 17.11 24.20
CA SER A 347 39.04 17.94 23.20
C SER A 347 39.13 17.29 21.82
N SER A 348 38.56 16.09 21.64
CA SER A 348 38.56 15.29 20.41
C SER A 348 37.16 15.20 19.80
N ALA A 349 37.08 14.98 18.48
CA ALA A 349 35.81 14.81 17.77
C ALA A 349 34.97 13.60 18.27
N ILE A 350 35.63 12.59 18.84
CA ILE A 350 35.02 11.42 19.49
C ILE A 350 35.49 11.41 20.95
N CYS A 351 34.53 11.39 21.89
CA CYS A 351 34.80 11.25 23.32
C CYS A 351 34.95 9.79 23.75
N GLY A 352 34.30 8.87 23.04
CA GLY A 352 34.37 7.44 23.35
C GLY A 352 33.61 6.61 22.34
N VAL A 353 33.96 5.32 22.26
CA VAL A 353 33.25 4.32 21.47
C VAL A 353 32.98 3.12 22.36
N THR A 354 31.71 2.72 22.46
CA THR A 354 31.25 1.56 23.21
C THR A 354 30.79 0.50 22.24
N GLU A 355 31.33 -0.72 22.34
CA GLU A 355 30.76 -1.88 21.67
C GLU A 355 29.52 -2.32 22.46
N VAL A 356 28.34 -2.15 21.87
CA VAL A 356 27.06 -2.39 22.55
C VAL A 356 26.58 -3.81 22.29
N ALA A 357 26.77 -4.32 21.08
CA ALA A 357 26.41 -5.69 20.73
C ALA A 357 27.29 -6.26 19.62
N ARG A 358 27.23 -7.59 19.48
CA ARG A 358 27.78 -8.33 18.35
C ARG A 358 26.68 -9.06 17.59
N ASP A 359 26.91 -9.28 16.31
CA ASP A 359 26.00 -10.01 15.44
C ASP A 359 26.74 -10.99 14.53
N SER A 360 26.12 -12.13 14.26
CA SER A 360 26.66 -13.14 13.34
C SER A 360 26.20 -12.94 11.89
N ASP A 361 25.39 -11.92 11.63
CA ASP A 361 24.99 -11.46 10.31
C ASP A 361 25.26 -9.95 10.16
N ILE A 362 25.07 -9.39 8.97
CA ILE A 362 25.40 -8.00 8.66
C ILE A 362 24.28 -7.05 9.12
N PRO A 363 24.55 -6.17 10.10
CA PRO A 363 23.61 -5.13 10.50
C PRO A 363 23.57 -4.04 9.42
N TRP A 364 22.50 -4.02 8.61
CA TRP A 364 22.37 -3.14 7.44
C TRP A 364 21.57 -1.88 7.76
N GLY A 365 20.24 -1.89 7.68
CA GLY A 365 19.41 -0.77 8.09
C GLY A 365 19.36 -0.68 9.61
N LEU A 366 19.43 0.51 10.18
CA LEU A 366 19.37 0.72 11.62
C LEU A 366 18.53 1.96 11.93
N VAL A 367 17.65 1.88 12.93
CA VAL A 367 16.79 2.99 13.38
C VAL A 367 16.69 3.00 14.89
N THR A 368 16.64 4.20 15.49
CA THR A 368 16.32 4.36 16.92
C THR A 368 14.83 4.63 17.05
N LEU A 369 14.15 3.89 17.92
CA LEU A 369 12.73 4.06 18.23
C LEU A 369 12.54 5.17 19.28
N PRO A 370 11.31 5.73 19.41
CA PRO A 370 11.01 6.75 20.43
C PRO A 370 11.24 6.28 21.87
N ASP A 371 11.18 4.97 22.16
CA ASP A 371 11.46 4.40 23.48
C ASP A 371 12.97 4.27 23.76
N GLY A 372 13.83 4.68 22.82
CA GLY A 372 15.28 4.58 22.90
C GLY A 372 15.86 3.24 22.44
N SER A 373 15.04 2.21 22.22
CA SER A 373 15.52 0.94 21.67
C SER A 373 15.91 1.08 20.21
N VAL A 374 16.80 0.21 19.74
CA VAL A 374 17.31 0.23 18.37
C VAL A 374 16.75 -0.96 17.60
N LEU A 375 16.29 -0.76 16.37
CA LEU A 375 16.02 -1.84 15.44
C LEU A 375 17.09 -1.87 14.37
N TYR A 376 17.56 -3.05 13.99
CA TYR A 376 18.40 -3.21 12.80
C TYR A 376 18.04 -4.44 11.98
N ALA A 377 18.33 -4.37 10.69
CA ALA A 377 18.16 -5.45 9.73
C ALA A 377 19.41 -6.34 9.71
N ARG A 378 19.21 -7.65 9.84
CA ARG A 378 20.18 -8.70 9.51
C ARG A 378 20.00 -9.06 8.03
N ARG A 379 20.95 -8.61 7.20
CA ARG A 379 20.77 -8.62 5.74
C ARG A 379 20.55 -10.00 5.16
N ASP A 380 21.34 -10.99 5.57
CA ASP A 380 21.40 -12.30 4.90
C ASP A 380 20.55 -13.36 5.62
N ALA A 381 20.26 -13.16 6.91
CA ALA A 381 19.30 -13.93 7.69
C ALA A 381 17.85 -13.45 7.50
N HIS A 382 17.67 -12.28 6.89
CA HIS A 382 16.37 -11.66 6.58
C HIS A 382 15.55 -11.30 7.82
N GLN A 383 16.21 -11.03 8.95
CA GLN A 383 15.58 -10.77 10.24
C GLN A 383 15.66 -9.30 10.65
N VAL A 384 14.64 -8.81 11.33
CA VAL A 384 14.77 -7.56 12.10
C VAL A 384 15.10 -7.91 13.55
N VAL A 385 16.03 -7.19 14.15
CA VAL A 385 16.47 -7.38 15.53
C VAL A 385 16.21 -6.12 16.33
N ARG A 386 15.69 -6.29 17.55
CA ARG A 386 15.65 -5.23 18.57
C ARG A 386 16.87 -5.32 19.47
N LEU A 387 17.55 -4.20 19.67
CA LEU A 387 18.66 -4.02 20.61
C LEU A 387 18.23 -3.07 21.72
N ASP A 388 18.42 -3.50 22.96
CA ASP A 388 18.38 -2.63 24.13
C ASP A 388 19.78 -2.00 24.32
N PRO A 389 19.94 -0.69 24.10
CA PRO A 389 21.23 -0.03 24.17
C PRO A 389 21.82 0.03 25.59
N ALA A 390 21.01 -0.10 26.64
CA ALA A 390 21.49 -0.05 28.02
C ALA A 390 22.13 -1.37 28.46
N THR A 391 21.63 -2.50 27.95
CA THR A 391 22.08 -3.84 28.34
C THR A 391 22.89 -4.57 27.27
N GLY A 392 22.83 -4.11 26.01
CA GLY A 392 23.38 -4.83 24.86
C GLY A 392 22.54 -6.02 24.40
N THR A 393 21.37 -6.25 25.02
CA THR A 393 20.53 -7.42 24.74
C THR A 393 19.89 -7.31 23.36
N THR A 394 20.09 -8.32 22.52
CA THR A 394 19.46 -8.42 21.19
C THR A 394 18.34 -9.46 21.18
N THR A 395 17.18 -9.11 20.60
CA THR A 395 16.02 -10.00 20.40
C THR A 395 15.65 -10.03 18.93
N SER A 396 15.66 -11.21 18.29
CA SER A 396 15.14 -11.35 16.93
C SER A 396 13.63 -11.17 16.93
N LEU A 397 13.13 -10.31 16.05
CA LEU A 397 11.70 -10.01 15.88
C LEU A 397 11.04 -10.88 14.80
N GLY A 398 11.82 -11.79 14.20
CA GLY A 398 11.37 -12.67 13.12
C GLY A 398 11.93 -12.29 11.75
N THR A 399 11.68 -13.18 10.80
CA THR A 399 12.04 -13.03 9.39
C THR A 399 10.90 -12.35 8.64
N LEU A 400 11.25 -11.37 7.79
CA LEU A 400 10.27 -10.71 6.94
C LEU A 400 9.92 -11.59 5.71
N PRO A 401 8.65 -11.77 5.35
CA PRO A 401 8.27 -12.67 4.27
C PRO A 401 8.74 -12.18 2.90
N GLY A 402 9.08 -13.13 2.02
CA GLY A 402 9.42 -12.83 0.62
C GLY A 402 10.77 -12.15 0.40
N VAL A 403 11.57 -11.95 1.46
CA VAL A 403 12.96 -11.50 1.35
C VAL A 403 13.80 -12.62 0.73
N GLU A 404 14.64 -12.25 -0.22
CA GLU A 404 15.58 -13.15 -0.88
C GLU A 404 16.93 -12.49 -1.02
N SER A 405 17.99 -13.26 -0.85
CA SER A 405 19.34 -12.81 -1.16
C SER A 405 19.57 -12.74 -2.67
N THR A 406 20.56 -11.95 -3.11
CA THR A 406 20.97 -11.90 -4.52
C THR A 406 22.29 -12.62 -4.79
N GLY A 407 22.81 -13.37 -3.81
CA GLY A 407 24.14 -13.99 -3.86
C GLY A 407 25.27 -12.95 -3.77
N GLY A 408 24.99 -11.79 -3.19
CA GLY A 408 25.87 -10.63 -3.11
C GLY A 408 25.33 -9.59 -2.13
N GLU A 409 25.00 -8.40 -2.63
CA GLU A 409 24.65 -7.22 -1.80
C GLU A 409 23.17 -7.11 -1.43
N GLY A 410 22.29 -7.89 -2.05
CA GLY A 410 20.83 -7.85 -1.81
C GLY A 410 20.39 -8.76 -0.66
N GLY A 411 19.24 -8.44 -0.07
CA GLY A 411 18.68 -9.10 1.11
C GLY A 411 17.74 -8.14 1.84
N LEU A 412 17.75 -8.15 3.18
CA LEU A 412 17.04 -7.16 4.00
C LEU A 412 17.91 -5.90 4.17
N LEU A 413 17.50 -4.78 3.58
CA LEU A 413 18.33 -3.58 3.46
C LEU A 413 17.91 -2.48 4.44
N GLY A 414 17.44 -1.33 3.92
CA GLY A 414 17.18 -0.13 4.70
C GLY A 414 15.96 -0.26 5.58
N LEU A 415 16.05 0.34 6.76
CA LEU A 415 14.95 0.54 7.69
C LEU A 415 14.69 2.05 7.82
N ALA A 416 13.43 2.43 7.96
CA ALA A 416 13.02 3.76 8.39
C ALA A 416 11.76 3.63 9.27
N VAL A 417 11.61 4.48 10.29
CA VAL A 417 10.36 4.55 11.06
C VAL A 417 9.54 5.76 10.61
N SER A 418 8.22 5.63 10.66
CA SER A 418 7.32 6.74 10.35
C SER A 418 7.68 8.00 11.17
N PRO A 419 7.55 9.22 10.61
CA PRO A 419 7.60 10.45 11.40
C PRO A 419 6.55 10.47 12.54
N SER A 420 5.45 9.71 12.36
CA SER A 420 4.37 9.55 13.34
C SER A 420 4.39 8.18 14.04
N PHE A 421 5.57 7.56 14.15
CA PHE A 421 5.73 6.19 14.68
C PHE A 421 5.12 5.97 16.07
N ALA A 422 5.11 7.00 16.92
CA ALA A 422 4.52 6.93 18.25
C ALA A 422 3.01 6.64 18.23
N SER A 423 2.31 6.96 17.14
CA SER A 423 0.88 6.71 16.95
C SER A 423 0.58 5.63 15.92
N ASP A 424 1.34 5.58 14.82
CA ASP A 424 1.02 4.72 13.68
C ASP A 424 1.80 3.40 13.64
N HIS A 425 2.91 3.33 14.40
CA HIS A 425 3.73 2.14 14.57
C HIS A 425 4.25 1.52 13.27
N TRP A 426 4.42 2.28 12.19
CA TRP A 426 4.90 1.75 10.91
C TRP A 426 6.42 1.71 10.81
N LEU A 427 6.97 0.50 10.62
CA LEU A 427 8.35 0.27 10.18
C LEU A 427 8.38 0.10 8.67
N TYR A 428 9.17 0.92 7.98
CA TYR A 428 9.40 0.86 6.55
C TYR A 428 10.66 0.08 6.26
N VAL A 429 10.60 -0.78 5.26
CA VAL A 429 11.67 -1.70 4.91
C VAL A 429 11.88 -1.70 3.40
N MET A 430 13.13 -1.60 2.97
CA MET A 430 13.52 -1.91 1.60
C MET A 430 14.24 -3.26 1.59
N HIS A 431 13.83 -4.17 0.71
CA HIS A 431 14.43 -5.49 0.61
C HIS A 431 14.39 -6.05 -0.81
N SER A 432 15.28 -7.00 -1.06
CA SER A 432 15.29 -7.81 -2.27
C SER A 432 14.28 -8.97 -2.13
N THR A 433 13.61 -9.33 -3.22
CA THR A 433 12.72 -10.50 -3.38
C THR A 433 13.16 -11.31 -4.58
N ALA A 434 12.53 -12.45 -4.87
CA ALA A 434 12.84 -13.27 -6.04
C ALA A 434 12.83 -12.51 -7.41
N THR A 435 12.15 -11.37 -7.53
CA THR A 435 11.99 -10.67 -8.82
C THR A 435 12.48 -9.23 -8.81
N ASP A 436 12.52 -8.56 -7.67
CA ASP A 436 12.82 -7.12 -7.57
C ASP A 436 13.45 -6.74 -6.22
N ASN A 437 13.86 -5.49 -6.10
CA ASN A 437 13.87 -4.78 -4.83
C ASN A 437 12.51 -4.09 -4.66
N ARG A 438 12.00 -4.02 -3.43
CA ARG A 438 10.75 -3.35 -3.12
C ARG A 438 10.78 -2.64 -1.78
N ILE A 439 9.86 -1.71 -1.62
CA ILE A 439 9.62 -0.99 -0.37
C ILE A 439 8.29 -1.47 0.18
N VAL A 440 8.30 -1.87 1.45
CA VAL A 440 7.13 -2.28 2.21
C VAL A 440 7.05 -1.49 3.52
N ARG A 441 5.92 -1.53 4.19
CA ARG A 441 5.79 -1.15 5.60
C ARG A 441 5.07 -2.23 6.39
N VAL A 442 5.48 -2.39 7.65
CA VAL A 442 5.03 -3.46 8.54
C VAL A 442 4.64 -2.82 9.87
N PRO A 443 3.50 -3.16 10.47
CA PRO A 443 3.16 -2.69 11.81
C PRO A 443 4.13 -3.28 12.84
N TYR A 444 4.61 -2.45 13.76
CA TYR A 444 5.47 -2.84 14.87
C TYR A 444 4.79 -2.48 16.20
N THR A 445 4.13 -3.45 16.85
CA THR A 445 3.37 -3.21 18.09
C THR A 445 3.74 -4.22 19.16
N GLY A 446 3.74 -3.79 20.42
CA GLY A 446 4.06 -4.67 21.56
C GLY A 446 5.41 -5.37 21.48
N GLY A 447 6.39 -4.75 20.81
CA GLY A 447 7.72 -5.33 20.61
C GLY A 447 7.80 -6.42 19.54
N LYS A 448 6.82 -6.52 18.63
CA LYS A 448 6.75 -7.55 17.57
C LYS A 448 6.39 -6.94 16.21
N LEU A 449 6.84 -7.59 15.14
CA LEU A 449 6.40 -7.29 13.77
C LEU A 449 5.12 -8.05 13.45
N ASP A 450 4.10 -7.36 12.96
CA ASP A 450 2.91 -7.95 12.38
C ASP A 450 3.11 -8.18 10.87
N VAL A 451 3.78 -9.28 10.53
CA VAL A 451 4.06 -9.63 9.13
C VAL A 451 2.80 -9.93 8.30
N ALA A 452 1.66 -10.22 8.94
CA ALA A 452 0.40 -10.40 8.24
C ALA A 452 -0.23 -9.05 7.83
N GLY A 453 0.09 -7.98 8.55
CA GLY A 453 -0.28 -6.60 8.24
C GLY A 453 0.69 -5.88 7.30
N GLU A 454 1.66 -6.57 6.69
CA GLU A 454 2.60 -5.98 5.74
C GLU A 454 1.87 -5.36 4.53
N GLN A 455 2.33 -4.16 4.14
CA GLN A 455 1.83 -3.45 2.97
C GLN A 455 2.97 -3.14 2.00
N VAL A 456 2.81 -3.58 0.75
CA VAL A 456 3.75 -3.28 -0.32
C VAL A 456 3.49 -1.87 -0.86
N LEU A 457 4.52 -1.02 -0.85
CA LEU A 457 4.43 0.39 -1.26
C LEU A 457 4.96 0.62 -2.67
N LEU A 458 6.08 -0.02 -3.03
CA LEU A 458 6.69 0.10 -4.35
C LEU A 458 7.38 -1.19 -4.76
N THR A 459 7.05 -1.71 -5.94
CA THR A 459 7.67 -2.89 -6.58
C THR A 459 8.38 -2.50 -7.88
N GLY A 460 9.09 -3.47 -8.47
CA GLY A 460 9.65 -3.33 -9.81
C GLY A 460 10.99 -2.58 -9.89
N ILE A 461 11.61 -2.24 -8.76
CA ILE A 461 13.01 -1.77 -8.73
C ILE A 461 13.87 -2.97 -9.09
N LEU A 462 14.62 -2.93 -10.19
CA LEU A 462 15.39 -4.10 -10.60
C LEU A 462 16.45 -4.46 -9.55
N ARG A 463 16.68 -5.75 -9.37
CA ARG A 463 17.70 -6.29 -8.47
C ARG A 463 18.84 -6.92 -9.25
N ASN A 464 20.02 -6.97 -8.64
CA ASN A 464 21.16 -7.73 -9.15
C ASN A 464 22.01 -8.23 -7.97
N LYS A 465 22.98 -9.10 -8.25
CA LYS A 465 24.01 -9.53 -7.31
C LYS A 465 24.68 -8.33 -6.63
N TYR A 466 24.91 -7.24 -7.38
CA TYR A 466 25.49 -5.99 -6.86
C TYR A 466 24.64 -4.79 -7.29
N HIS A 467 24.76 -3.68 -6.56
CA HIS A 467 24.13 -2.38 -6.85
C HIS A 467 22.61 -2.37 -6.66
N ASN A 468 22.16 -2.69 -5.45
CA ASN A 468 20.75 -2.60 -5.07
C ASN A 468 20.38 -1.25 -4.44
N GLY A 469 21.36 -0.41 -4.09
CA GLY A 469 21.13 0.77 -3.23
C GLY A 469 20.66 0.32 -1.86
N GLY A 470 19.51 0.83 -1.40
CA GLY A 470 18.75 0.22 -0.30
C GLY A 470 18.44 1.13 0.87
N ARG A 471 18.93 2.38 0.91
CA ARG A 471 18.74 3.26 2.07
C ARG A 471 17.36 3.90 2.02
N LEU A 472 16.69 3.95 3.18
CA LEU A 472 15.44 4.67 3.39
C LEU A 472 15.65 5.85 4.33
N ARG A 473 14.98 6.97 4.07
CA ARG A 473 14.98 8.13 4.99
C ARG A 473 13.70 8.94 4.85
N PHE A 474 13.05 9.27 5.96
CA PHE A 474 11.99 10.28 5.92
C PHE A 474 12.60 11.68 5.86
N GLY A 475 12.06 12.51 4.98
CA GLY A 475 12.40 13.92 4.89
C GLY A 475 11.59 14.80 5.84
N PRO A 476 12.01 16.06 6.02
CA PRO A 476 11.27 17.05 6.81
C PRO A 476 9.91 17.42 6.18
N ASP A 477 9.71 17.07 4.91
CA ASP A 477 8.45 17.18 4.17
C ASP A 477 7.47 16.03 4.46
N GLY A 478 7.84 15.09 5.33
CA GLY A 478 7.04 13.90 5.67
C GLY A 478 7.03 12.81 4.59
N MET A 479 7.82 12.95 3.52
CA MET A 479 7.90 11.96 2.45
C MET A 479 9.02 10.95 2.70
N LEU A 480 8.83 9.73 2.18
CA LEU A 480 9.85 8.69 2.21
C LEU A 480 10.79 8.86 1.03
N TYR A 481 12.09 8.91 1.29
CA TYR A 481 13.15 8.89 0.28
C TYR A 481 13.82 7.53 0.27
N ALA A 482 14.13 7.02 -0.93
CA ALA A 482 14.77 5.72 -1.11
C ALA A 482 15.90 5.79 -2.13
N SER A 483 17.05 5.21 -1.80
CA SER A 483 18.19 5.12 -2.73
C SER A 483 18.16 3.78 -3.48
N THR A 484 18.35 3.80 -4.80
CA THR A 484 18.33 2.59 -5.64
C THR A 484 19.57 2.53 -6.53
N GLY A 485 20.22 1.37 -6.57
CA GLY A 485 21.36 1.15 -7.46
C GLY A 485 20.94 0.87 -8.90
N ASP A 486 21.92 0.94 -9.81
CA ASP A 486 21.74 0.77 -11.25
C ASP A 486 21.53 -0.70 -11.68
N ALA A 487 21.51 -1.64 -10.73
CA ALA A 487 21.41 -3.08 -10.97
C ALA A 487 22.48 -3.62 -11.95
N GLN A 488 23.69 -3.06 -11.88
CA GLN A 488 24.84 -3.30 -12.78
C GLN A 488 24.59 -2.89 -14.24
N ASN A 489 23.62 -2.00 -14.49
CA ASN A 489 23.41 -1.44 -15.81
C ASN A 489 23.30 0.07 -15.72
N GLY A 490 24.42 0.76 -15.96
CA GLY A 490 24.50 2.22 -15.89
C GLY A 490 23.50 2.95 -16.80
N ALA A 491 23.04 2.34 -17.90
CA ALA A 491 22.02 2.95 -18.76
C ALA A 491 20.69 3.17 -18.01
N TYR A 492 20.40 2.40 -16.97
CA TYR A 492 19.21 2.59 -16.13
C TYR A 492 19.28 3.87 -15.30
N ALA A 493 20.48 4.30 -14.88
CA ALA A 493 20.66 5.52 -14.10
C ALA A 493 20.15 6.77 -14.85
N GLN A 494 20.31 6.80 -16.18
CA GLN A 494 19.83 7.90 -17.05
C GLN A 494 18.38 7.73 -17.52
N ARG A 495 17.77 6.55 -17.34
CA ARG A 495 16.42 6.26 -17.81
C ARG A 495 15.37 6.76 -16.82
N LEU A 496 14.40 7.55 -17.29
CA LEU A 496 13.30 8.11 -16.48
C LEU A 496 11.94 7.42 -16.68
N THR A 497 11.80 6.58 -17.71
CA THR A 497 10.55 5.86 -18.04
C THR A 497 10.83 4.42 -18.47
N GLY A 498 9.83 3.54 -18.33
CA GLY A 498 9.93 2.12 -18.72
C GLY A 498 10.83 1.28 -17.80
N THR A 499 11.25 0.10 -18.29
CA THR A 499 12.04 -0.86 -17.50
C THR A 499 13.38 -0.27 -17.05
N GLY A 500 13.67 -0.37 -15.76
CA GLY A 500 14.89 0.18 -15.15
C GLY A 500 14.79 1.68 -14.80
N SER A 501 13.66 2.33 -15.01
CA SER A 501 13.48 3.74 -14.63
C SER A 501 13.55 4.02 -13.14
N LEU A 502 13.39 2.99 -12.30
CA LEU A 502 13.55 3.09 -10.84
C LEU A 502 14.96 2.80 -10.36
N ASN A 503 15.91 2.47 -11.24
CA ASN A 503 17.28 2.07 -10.89
C ASN A 503 18.27 3.21 -11.11
N GLY A 504 19.26 3.33 -10.23
CA GLY A 504 20.22 4.43 -10.24
C GLY A 504 19.55 5.77 -9.92
N LYS A 505 18.74 5.80 -8.86
CA LYS A 505 17.87 6.92 -8.46
C LYS A 505 17.99 7.23 -6.96
N VAL A 506 17.66 8.47 -6.61
CA VAL A 506 16.95 8.75 -5.35
C VAL A 506 15.48 8.89 -5.70
N LEU A 507 14.64 8.09 -5.04
CA LEU A 507 13.19 8.11 -5.17
C LEU A 507 12.56 8.89 -4.01
N ARG A 508 11.37 9.44 -4.23
CA ARG A 508 10.54 10.12 -3.21
C ARG A 508 9.09 9.67 -3.36
N LEU A 509 8.51 9.16 -2.27
CA LEU A 509 7.18 8.56 -2.21
C LEU A 509 6.39 9.12 -1.01
N THR A 510 5.06 9.07 -1.07
CA THR A 510 4.25 9.30 0.14
C THR A 510 4.44 8.16 1.14
N PRO A 511 4.12 8.37 2.44
CA PRO A 511 4.15 7.29 3.45
C PRO A 511 3.25 6.09 3.10
N THR A 512 2.28 6.27 2.21
CA THR A 512 1.37 5.22 1.74
C THR A 512 1.75 4.65 0.37
N GLY A 513 2.92 5.02 -0.18
CA GLY A 513 3.43 4.49 -1.45
C GLY A 513 2.95 5.21 -2.71
N GLY A 514 2.26 6.34 -2.60
CA GLY A 514 1.85 7.16 -3.74
C GLY A 514 3.00 8.00 -4.30
N VAL A 515 2.86 8.48 -5.54
CA VAL A 515 3.76 9.48 -6.15
C VAL A 515 3.33 10.87 -5.67
N PRO A 516 4.19 11.64 -4.97
CA PRO A 516 3.89 13.03 -4.64
C PRO A 516 3.69 13.87 -5.91
N ALA A 517 2.64 14.69 -5.93
CA ALA A 517 2.27 15.51 -7.10
C ALA A 517 3.36 16.55 -7.47
N ASP A 518 4.18 16.94 -6.51
CA ASP A 518 5.30 17.86 -6.65
C ASP A 518 6.63 17.16 -7.00
N ASN A 519 6.63 15.86 -7.35
CA ASN A 519 7.83 15.22 -7.87
C ASN A 519 8.20 15.76 -9.27
N PRO A 520 9.51 15.90 -9.58
CA PRO A 520 10.00 16.61 -10.76
C PRO A 520 9.61 16.01 -12.11
N PHE A 521 9.27 14.71 -12.14
CA PHE A 521 9.01 13.99 -13.39
C PHE A 521 7.62 13.34 -13.43
N GLY A 522 6.73 13.66 -12.48
CA GLY A 522 5.44 12.97 -12.34
C GLY A 522 5.57 11.47 -12.04
N SER A 523 6.73 11.04 -11.53
CA SER A 523 7.07 9.66 -11.15
C SER A 523 7.73 9.66 -9.77
N TYR A 524 8.10 8.50 -9.22
CA TYR A 524 8.84 8.41 -7.96
C TYR A 524 10.23 9.04 -8.01
N VAL A 525 10.78 9.33 -9.19
CA VAL A 525 12.15 9.83 -9.32
C VAL A 525 12.28 11.24 -8.75
N TRP A 526 13.16 11.40 -7.76
CA TRP A 526 13.55 12.70 -7.19
C TRP A 526 14.83 13.22 -7.81
N SER A 527 15.84 12.37 -7.95
CA SER A 527 17.07 12.63 -8.71
C SER A 527 17.56 11.35 -9.38
N TYR A 528 18.43 11.50 -10.38
CA TYR A 528 18.87 10.39 -11.24
C TYR A 528 20.34 10.51 -11.63
N GLY A 529 20.87 9.52 -12.35
CA GLY A 529 22.28 9.47 -12.68
C GLY A 529 23.16 8.97 -11.53
N HIS A 530 22.63 8.02 -10.75
CA HIS A 530 23.31 7.38 -9.61
C HIS A 530 23.72 5.95 -9.95
N ARG A 531 24.82 5.46 -9.37
CA ARG A 531 25.35 4.09 -9.53
C ARG A 531 24.87 3.16 -8.43
N ASN A 532 25.24 3.42 -7.18
CA ASN A 532 24.92 2.57 -6.03
C ASN A 532 24.86 3.39 -4.73
N PRO A 533 23.87 4.29 -4.60
CA PRO A 533 23.71 5.16 -3.45
C PRO A 533 23.26 4.35 -2.22
N GLN A 534 23.98 4.43 -1.09
CA GLN A 534 23.71 3.64 0.14
C GLN A 534 23.60 4.47 1.42
N GLY A 535 23.80 5.78 1.34
CA GLY A 535 23.63 6.71 2.44
C GLY A 535 22.67 7.85 2.07
N LEU A 536 21.77 8.21 2.99
CA LEU A 536 20.84 9.33 2.85
C LEU A 536 20.69 10.00 4.22
N ALA A 537 20.95 11.30 4.30
CA ALA A 537 20.77 12.07 5.53
C ALA A 537 20.27 13.48 5.22
N PHE A 538 19.33 13.98 6.02
CA PHE A 538 18.92 15.38 5.96
C PHE A 538 19.76 16.21 6.93
N ASP A 539 20.19 17.39 6.51
CA ASP A 539 20.75 18.38 7.42
C ASP A 539 19.67 19.22 8.12
N ALA A 540 20.09 20.09 9.04
CA ALA A 540 19.19 20.93 9.83
C ALA A 540 18.40 21.95 8.97
N GLN A 541 18.84 22.21 7.74
CA GLN A 541 18.13 23.07 6.78
C GLN A 541 17.16 22.27 5.91
N GLY A 542 17.03 20.96 6.13
CA GLY A 542 16.15 20.08 5.37
C GLY A 542 16.70 19.72 3.99
N ARG A 543 18.00 19.87 3.75
CA ARG A 543 18.63 19.48 2.49
C ARG A 543 19.11 18.04 2.56
N LEU A 544 18.91 17.29 1.47
CA LEU A 544 19.25 15.88 1.39
C LEU A 544 20.70 15.70 0.95
N TRP A 545 21.49 15.04 1.78
CA TRP A 545 22.83 14.54 1.46
C TRP A 545 22.76 13.05 1.15
N GLU A 546 23.66 12.60 0.27
CA GLU A 546 23.70 11.24 -0.26
C GLU A 546 25.15 10.76 -0.35
N GLN A 547 25.36 9.45 -0.15
CA GLN A 547 26.67 8.82 -0.27
C GLN A 547 26.61 7.58 -1.16
N GLU A 548 27.45 7.59 -2.19
CA GLU A 548 27.44 6.61 -3.27
C GLU A 548 28.79 5.90 -3.43
N PHE A 549 28.72 4.61 -3.73
CA PHE A 549 29.87 3.84 -4.20
C PHE A 549 30.18 4.10 -5.68
N GLY A 550 31.42 4.50 -5.92
CA GLY A 550 32.03 4.56 -7.25
C GLY A 550 32.25 3.20 -7.89
N ASN A 551 32.71 3.21 -9.13
CA ASN A 551 33.04 2.01 -9.88
C ASN A 551 34.49 1.58 -9.68
N ASN A 552 35.44 2.43 -10.07
CA ASN A 552 36.88 2.15 -10.05
C ASN A 552 37.74 3.32 -9.59
N VAL A 553 37.24 4.55 -9.68
CA VAL A 553 38.00 5.77 -9.47
C VAL A 553 37.58 6.44 -8.16
N MET A 554 36.32 6.86 -8.04
CA MET A 554 35.88 7.69 -6.92
C MET A 554 34.48 7.33 -6.42
N ASP A 555 34.33 7.21 -5.11
CA ASP A 555 33.05 7.35 -4.40
C ASP A 555 32.71 8.84 -4.26
N GLU A 556 31.44 9.12 -3.95
CA GLU A 556 30.90 10.47 -3.93
C GLU A 556 30.04 10.76 -2.70
N THR A 557 30.18 11.97 -2.15
CA THR A 557 29.14 12.58 -1.34
C THR A 557 28.45 13.67 -2.16
N ASN A 558 27.13 13.56 -2.26
CA ASN A 558 26.29 14.43 -3.06
C ASN A 558 25.36 15.26 -2.19
N LEU A 559 25.12 16.51 -2.61
CA LEU A 559 23.99 17.32 -2.12
C LEU A 559 22.87 17.19 -3.14
N ILE A 560 21.80 16.49 -2.76
CA ILE A 560 20.71 16.09 -3.65
C ILE A 560 19.79 17.26 -3.97
N ALA A 561 19.65 17.54 -5.27
CA ALA A 561 18.75 18.54 -5.82
C ALA A 561 17.54 17.88 -6.50
N ARG A 562 16.36 18.51 -6.36
CA ARG A 562 15.13 18.10 -7.06
C ARG A 562 15.37 18.11 -8.57
N GLY A 563 15.21 16.96 -9.21
CA GLY A 563 15.39 16.77 -10.65
C GLY A 563 16.85 16.71 -11.11
N GLY A 564 17.82 16.70 -10.18
CA GLY A 564 19.24 16.71 -10.51
C GLY A 564 19.72 15.43 -11.21
N ASN A 565 20.62 15.58 -12.18
CA ASN A 565 21.35 14.49 -12.83
C ASN A 565 22.78 14.42 -12.28
N TYR A 566 23.13 13.30 -11.66
CA TYR A 566 24.45 13.08 -11.05
C TYR A 566 25.45 12.40 -11.99
N GLY A 567 25.07 12.20 -13.25
CA GLY A 567 26.01 11.94 -14.34
C GLY A 567 26.41 10.49 -14.57
N TRP A 568 26.18 9.55 -13.65
CA TRP A 568 26.48 8.13 -13.91
C TRP A 568 25.64 7.60 -15.10
N PRO A 569 26.22 6.86 -16.07
CA PRO A 569 27.58 6.32 -16.10
C PRO A 569 28.58 7.15 -16.90
N GLN A 570 28.16 8.31 -17.41
CA GLN A 570 29.04 9.19 -18.16
C GLN A 570 30.15 9.77 -17.27
N CYS A 571 29.82 10.00 -15.99
CA CYS A 571 30.71 10.54 -14.99
C CYS A 571 30.83 9.63 -13.78
N GLU A 572 32.05 9.55 -13.26
CA GLU A 572 32.39 8.95 -11.98
C GLU A 572 33.24 9.96 -11.20
N GLY A 573 32.64 10.58 -10.19
CA GLY A 573 33.17 11.74 -9.52
C GLY A 573 33.31 12.92 -10.48
N THR A 574 34.54 13.41 -10.59
CA THR A 574 34.92 14.47 -11.53
C THR A 574 35.58 13.92 -12.80
N THR A 575 35.48 12.61 -13.05
CA THR A 575 36.18 11.91 -14.15
C THR A 575 35.17 11.37 -15.15
N GLY A 576 35.42 11.60 -16.44
CA GLY A 576 34.53 11.22 -17.54
C GLY A 576 34.41 12.34 -18.56
N ALA A 577 33.82 12.03 -19.73
CA ALA A 577 33.60 13.05 -20.75
C ALA A 577 32.43 13.95 -20.31
N GLY A 578 32.63 15.27 -20.31
CA GLY A 578 31.54 16.23 -20.06
C GLY A 578 31.04 16.31 -18.62
N CYS A 579 31.83 15.89 -17.63
CA CYS A 579 31.44 16.00 -16.21
C CYS A 579 31.33 17.44 -15.69
N SER A 580 31.82 18.40 -16.48
CA SER A 580 31.63 19.83 -16.29
C SER A 580 30.50 20.43 -17.15
N ASP A 581 29.78 19.60 -17.92
CA ASP A 581 28.74 20.09 -18.83
C ASP A 581 27.54 20.64 -18.07
N ALA A 582 26.90 21.65 -18.67
CA ALA A 582 25.69 22.25 -18.10
C ALA A 582 24.57 21.20 -17.97
N GLY A 583 24.05 21.03 -16.75
CA GLY A 583 22.96 20.10 -16.45
C GLY A 583 23.36 18.87 -15.63
N LEU A 584 24.65 18.63 -15.42
CA LEU A 584 25.14 17.65 -14.44
C LEU A 584 25.44 18.32 -13.10
N VAL A 585 25.14 17.60 -12.00
CA VAL A 585 25.41 18.05 -10.63
C VAL A 585 26.67 17.34 -10.13
N ALA A 586 27.74 18.10 -9.96
CA ALA A 586 28.99 17.57 -9.44
C ALA A 586 28.88 17.20 -7.94
N PRO A 587 29.60 16.16 -7.50
CA PRO A 587 29.66 15.79 -6.09
C PRO A 587 30.27 16.92 -5.25
N LYS A 588 29.84 17.00 -3.99
CA LYS A 588 30.42 17.95 -3.03
C LYS A 588 31.75 17.46 -2.50
N GLN A 589 31.97 16.15 -2.57
CA GLN A 589 33.20 15.54 -2.14
C GLN A 589 33.39 14.17 -2.79
N THR A 590 34.66 13.82 -3.09
CA THR A 590 35.05 12.52 -3.64
C THR A 590 36.05 11.79 -2.76
N TYR A 591 36.10 10.46 -2.91
CA TYR A 591 37.02 9.57 -2.20
C TYR A 591 37.55 8.51 -3.17
N PRO A 592 38.87 8.22 -3.22
CA PRO A 592 39.36 7.11 -4.02
C PRO A 592 38.71 5.78 -3.60
N VAL A 593 38.19 4.99 -4.54
CA VAL A 593 37.47 3.72 -4.23
C VAL A 593 38.35 2.76 -3.39
N ALA A 594 39.66 2.77 -3.61
CA ALA A 594 40.63 1.97 -2.86
C ALA A 594 40.75 2.37 -1.37
N GLU A 595 40.49 3.63 -1.04
CA GLU A 595 40.59 4.21 0.30
C GLU A 595 39.23 4.56 0.91
N GLY A 596 38.14 4.37 0.15
CA GLY A 596 36.76 4.63 0.54
C GLY A 596 35.95 3.35 0.57
N SER A 597 35.21 3.09 -0.51
CA SER A 597 34.04 2.22 -0.53
C SER A 597 33.05 2.62 0.58
N CYS A 598 32.62 3.88 0.53
CA CYS A 598 31.81 4.52 1.57
C CYS A 598 30.30 4.30 1.37
N SER A 599 29.59 4.05 2.47
CA SER A 599 28.19 3.60 2.46
C SER A 599 27.25 4.52 3.23
N GLY A 600 27.00 4.26 4.52
CA GLY A 600 26.08 5.05 5.33
C GLY A 600 26.60 6.45 5.65
N ILE A 601 25.67 7.40 5.82
CA ILE A 601 25.94 8.75 6.31
C ILE A 601 24.94 9.18 7.38
N ALA A 602 25.40 10.04 8.29
CA ALA A 602 24.56 10.72 9.27
C ALA A 602 24.98 12.18 9.39
N VAL A 603 24.01 13.07 9.62
CA VAL A 603 24.29 14.47 9.99
C VAL A 603 23.98 14.66 11.46
N VAL A 604 24.98 15.06 12.23
CA VAL A 604 24.87 15.35 13.67
C VAL A 604 25.65 16.62 13.98
N ARG A 605 25.03 17.57 14.70
CA ARG A 605 25.64 18.86 15.10
C ARG A 605 26.31 19.62 13.94
N GLY A 606 25.69 19.62 12.75
CA GLY A 606 26.19 20.32 11.57
C GLY A 606 27.38 19.66 10.87
N ALA A 607 27.79 18.47 11.31
CA ALA A 607 28.81 17.67 10.64
C ALA A 607 28.19 16.43 9.97
N LEU A 608 28.68 16.12 8.77
CA LEU A 608 28.41 14.89 8.05
C LEU A 608 29.43 13.83 8.47
N TYR A 609 28.93 12.66 8.84
CA TYR A 609 29.72 11.48 9.18
C TYR A 609 29.55 10.43 8.08
N VAL A 610 30.65 9.90 7.56
CA VAL A 610 30.65 8.99 6.40
C VAL A 610 31.37 7.69 6.73
N ALA A 611 30.64 6.57 6.75
CA ALA A 611 31.18 5.25 7.11
C ALA A 611 31.76 4.54 5.88
N CYS A 612 33.04 4.19 5.94
CA CYS A 612 33.76 3.59 4.82
C CYS A 612 34.18 2.14 5.08
N ALA A 613 33.77 1.26 4.18
CA ALA A 613 33.99 -0.17 4.31
C ALA A 613 35.42 -0.53 3.95
N ARG A 614 35.85 -0.34 2.70
CA ARG A 614 37.22 -0.70 2.27
C ARG A 614 38.28 0.22 2.88
N GLY A 615 37.95 1.49 3.05
CA GLY A 615 38.78 2.50 3.70
C GLY A 615 38.95 2.31 5.20
N GLN A 616 38.08 1.50 5.82
CA GLN A 616 38.10 1.15 7.23
C GLN A 616 38.20 2.38 8.16
N ARG A 617 37.35 3.38 7.91
CA ARG A 617 37.39 4.66 8.62
C ARG A 617 36.03 5.36 8.60
N LEU A 618 35.85 6.26 9.55
CA LEU A 618 34.73 7.20 9.58
C LEU A 618 35.28 8.58 9.19
N TYR A 619 34.76 9.21 8.14
CA TYR A 619 35.04 10.63 7.93
C TYR A 619 34.09 11.48 8.76
N ARG A 620 34.57 12.63 9.23
CA ARG A 620 33.76 13.74 9.73
C ARG A 620 34.06 14.96 8.88
N GLU A 621 33.03 15.61 8.37
CA GLU A 621 33.16 16.80 7.53
C GLU A 621 32.12 17.85 7.95
N VAL A 622 32.55 19.07 8.22
CA VAL A 622 31.67 20.16 8.66
C VAL A 622 30.93 20.73 7.45
N ILE A 623 29.60 20.80 7.55
CA ILE A 623 28.74 21.38 6.52
C ILE A 623 28.80 22.90 6.65
N SER A 624 29.31 23.57 5.62
CA SER A 624 29.39 25.04 5.54
C SER A 624 28.77 25.51 4.23
N GLY A 625 27.54 26.04 4.32
CA GLY A 625 26.73 26.30 3.13
C GLY A 625 26.51 25.01 2.35
N THR A 626 26.89 24.96 1.07
CA THR A 626 26.82 23.76 0.22
C THR A 626 28.13 22.97 0.16
N SER A 627 29.13 23.35 0.95
CA SER A 627 30.47 22.79 0.93
C SER A 627 30.72 21.92 2.16
N LEU A 628 31.65 20.98 2.04
CA LEU A 628 32.16 20.17 3.14
C LEU A 628 33.58 20.64 3.48
N THR A 629 33.82 20.92 4.76
CA THR A 629 35.05 21.54 5.27
C THR A 629 35.55 20.80 6.51
N ASP A 630 36.75 21.12 7.02
CA ASP A 630 37.33 20.49 8.23
C ASP A 630 37.21 18.95 8.21
N ARG A 631 37.63 18.36 7.09
CA ARG A 631 37.59 16.91 6.91
C ARG A 631 38.57 16.25 7.87
N GLN A 632 38.06 15.32 8.66
CA GLN A 632 38.82 14.51 9.60
C GLN A 632 38.62 13.02 9.30
N GLN A 633 39.69 12.24 9.45
CA GLN A 633 39.62 10.78 9.45
C GLN A 633 39.59 10.29 10.90
N LEU A 634 38.57 9.51 11.24
CA LEU A 634 38.32 8.98 12.56
C LEU A 634 38.29 7.44 12.50
N LEU A 635 38.65 6.79 13.60
CA LEU A 635 38.57 5.33 13.78
C LEU A 635 39.33 4.50 12.72
N VAL A 636 40.37 5.07 12.11
CA VAL A 636 41.12 4.46 11.00
C VAL A 636 41.66 3.09 11.42
N GLY A 637 41.26 2.05 10.69
CA GLY A 637 41.64 0.65 10.91
C GLY A 637 41.16 0.03 12.23
N THR A 638 40.49 0.80 13.10
CA THR A 638 40.24 0.38 14.50
C THR A 638 39.17 -0.72 14.58
N TYR A 639 38.11 -0.61 13.78
CA TYR A 639 36.99 -1.55 13.76
C TYR A 639 36.83 -2.29 12.42
N GLY A 640 37.81 -2.13 11.53
CA GLY A 640 37.75 -2.65 10.17
C GLY A 640 36.72 -1.93 9.32
N ARG A 641 35.94 -2.68 8.54
CA ARG A 641 35.01 -2.16 7.55
C ARG A 641 33.78 -1.58 8.23
N LEU A 642 33.49 -0.30 8.01
CA LEU A 642 32.31 0.38 8.55
C LEU A 642 31.19 0.47 7.50
N ARG A 643 29.93 0.30 7.93
CA ARG A 643 28.75 0.23 7.05
C ARG A 643 27.72 1.31 7.37
N THR A 644 26.92 1.11 8.41
CA THR A 644 25.83 2.01 8.73
C THR A 644 26.25 2.95 9.83
N VAL A 645 25.99 4.24 9.63
CA VAL A 645 26.11 5.27 10.66
C VAL A 645 24.78 6.01 10.74
N GLU A 646 24.24 6.15 11.94
CA GLU A 646 22.93 6.76 12.18
C GLU A 646 22.98 7.63 13.44
N PRO A 647 22.22 8.73 13.52
CA PRO A 647 22.14 9.51 14.75
C PRO A 647 21.63 8.67 15.92
N ALA A 648 22.27 8.80 17.09
CA ALA A 648 21.77 8.26 18.34
C ALA A 648 20.93 9.32 19.09
N ALA A 649 19.98 8.88 19.94
CA ALA A 649 19.06 9.76 20.64
C ALA A 649 19.72 10.73 21.65
N ASP A 650 20.96 10.43 22.06
CA ASP A 650 21.79 11.26 22.94
C ASP A 650 22.68 12.26 22.18
N GLY A 651 22.50 12.37 20.86
CA GLY A 651 23.32 13.21 19.99
C GLY A 651 24.69 12.62 19.67
N GLY A 652 24.92 11.33 19.94
CA GLY A 652 26.03 10.54 19.41
C GLY A 652 25.70 9.87 18.07
N LEU A 653 26.38 8.77 17.77
CA LEU A 653 26.12 7.94 16.58
C LEU A 653 25.97 6.47 16.96
N TRP A 654 25.06 5.79 16.27
CA TRP A 654 25.16 4.35 16.05
C TRP A 654 26.08 4.07 14.87
N LEU A 655 26.92 3.04 14.96
CA LEU A 655 27.86 2.65 13.91
C LEU A 655 27.94 1.12 13.82
N THR A 656 27.86 0.56 12.61
CA THR A 656 27.96 -0.90 12.39
C THR A 656 29.16 -1.28 11.53
N THR A 657 29.68 -2.48 11.73
CA THR A 657 30.75 -3.06 10.90
C THR A 657 30.22 -3.99 9.80
N THR A 658 31.07 -4.31 8.81
CA THR A 658 30.82 -5.30 7.76
C THR A 658 32.12 -6.03 7.35
N ASN A 659 32.77 -6.64 8.33
CA ASN A 659 34.10 -7.24 8.23
C ASN A 659 34.11 -8.57 7.49
N LEU A 660 33.11 -9.42 7.69
CA LEU A 660 33.01 -10.77 7.13
C LEU A 660 31.66 -10.92 6.38
N GLY A 661 31.56 -11.86 5.45
CA GLY A 661 30.30 -12.21 4.78
C GLY A 661 29.69 -11.19 3.78
N ASP A 662 30.21 -9.96 3.67
CA ASP A 662 29.54 -8.86 2.95
C ASP A 662 29.13 -9.14 1.50
N LYS A 663 29.74 -10.12 0.81
CA LYS A 663 29.53 -10.39 -0.62
C LYS A 663 29.10 -11.81 -0.95
N ASP A 664 28.76 -12.63 0.05
CA ASP A 664 28.42 -14.05 -0.16
C ASP A 664 26.94 -14.39 0.09
N SER A 665 26.19 -13.52 0.78
CA SER A 665 24.79 -13.73 1.17
C SER A 665 24.53 -14.96 2.06
N THR A 666 25.49 -15.32 2.90
CA THR A 666 25.38 -16.48 3.80
C THR A 666 24.99 -16.02 5.21
N ALA A 667 23.78 -16.36 5.63
CA ALA A 667 23.32 -16.03 6.98
C ALA A 667 24.22 -16.66 8.07
N GLY A 668 24.55 -15.88 9.11
CA GLY A 668 25.18 -16.40 10.32
C GLY A 668 26.68 -16.68 10.22
N ASN A 669 27.36 -16.18 9.20
CA ASN A 669 28.80 -16.40 8.98
C ASN A 669 29.69 -15.16 9.23
N SER A 670 29.12 -14.10 9.81
CA SER A 670 29.80 -12.83 10.05
C SER A 670 30.22 -12.66 11.53
N ASP A 671 31.05 -11.65 11.83
CA ASP A 671 31.37 -11.21 13.20
C ASP A 671 31.35 -9.69 13.20
N GLU A 672 30.14 -9.15 13.31
CA GLU A 672 29.89 -7.72 13.21
C GLU A 672 29.59 -7.10 14.56
N ARG A 673 29.88 -5.81 14.66
CA ARG A 673 29.73 -5.01 15.88
C ARG A 673 28.68 -3.94 15.66
N VAL A 674 27.87 -3.69 16.68
CA VAL A 674 27.04 -2.49 16.82
C VAL A 674 27.68 -1.62 17.88
N LEU A 675 28.12 -0.44 17.47
CA LEU A 675 28.88 0.51 18.28
C LEU A 675 28.04 1.74 18.57
N HIS A 676 28.17 2.28 19.77
CA HIS A 676 27.74 3.63 20.12
C HIS A 676 28.95 4.55 20.19
N VAL A 677 28.89 5.70 19.53
CA VAL A 677 29.98 6.68 19.45
C VAL A 677 29.53 7.97 20.14
N ALA A 678 30.15 8.26 21.28
CA ALA A 678 29.97 9.53 21.97
C ALA A 678 30.78 10.63 21.25
N LEU A 679 30.11 11.67 20.77
CA LEU A 679 30.72 12.76 20.01
C LEU A 679 31.14 13.93 20.89
N GLY A 680 32.30 14.51 20.58
CA GLY A 680 32.78 15.77 21.16
C GLY A 680 31.90 16.97 20.81
N GLY A 681 32.03 18.03 21.63
CA GLY A 681 31.31 19.29 21.49
C GLY A 681 31.70 20.09 20.25
#